data_AF-A0A091WRT1-F1
#
_entry.id   AF-A0A091WRT1-F1
#
_cell.length_a   1.000
_cell.length_b   1.000
_cell.length_c   1.000
_cell.angle_alpha   90.00
_cell.angle_beta   90.00
_cell.angle_gamma   90.00
#
_symmetry.space_group_name_H-M   'P 1'
#
loop_
_entity.id
_entity.type
_entity.pdbx_description
1 polymer ?
#
loop_
_entity_poly.entity_id
_entity_poly.type
_entity_poly.pdbx_seq_one_letter_code
_entity_poly.pdbx_strand_id
1 'polypeptide(L)'
;MFPTGFSSPNPPATAQEVRPATDGNTSSSSSCKKRKLNNSSNSNSEREEFDSLSSCASSPSKNTSSSSSSVITTSSCSSSGVASSNHHLQKKLRFEDSLDFIGLDVKMAEESSSSSSSPAASSQQQHQQQLKNKSLLISSVAVGHHANGLTKAASSTVSSFANSKPGSAKKLVIKNFKDKPKLPENYTDETWQKLKEAVEAIQNSTSIKYNLEELYQAVENLCSYKISANLYKQLRQICEDHIKAQIHQFREYPFVLFLKKIDKCWQDHCRQMIMIRSIFLFLDRTYVLQNSMLPSIWDMGLELFRTHIISDQKVQNKTIDGILLLIERERNGEAIDRSLLRSLLSMLSDLQIYQDSFEHRFLEETNRLYAAEGQRLMQEREVPEYLHHVNKRLEEEADRIITYLDQSTQKPLIATVEKQLLGEHLTAILQKGLNHLLDENRIQDLSLLYQLFSRVRGGVQVLLQHWIEYIKAFGSTIVINPEKDKTMVQELLDFKDKVDHIIDVCFLKNEKFVNAMKEAFETFINKRPNKPAELIAKYVDSKLRAGNKEATDEELEKMLDKIMIIFRFIYGKDVFEAFYKKDLAKRLLVGKSASVDAEKSMLSKLKHECGAAFTSKLEGMFKDMELSKDIMIQFKQYMQNQNVPGNIELTVNILTMGYWPTYVPMEVHLPPEMVKLQEIFKTFYLGKHSGRKLQWQSTLGHCVLKAEFKEGKKELQVSLFQTLVLLMFNEGEEFSLEEIKQATGIEDGELRRTLQSLACGKARVLTKSPKGKDVEDGDKFTCNDDFRHKLFRIKINQIQMKETVEEQASTTERVFQDRQYQIDAAIVRIMKMRKTLSHNLLVSEVYNQLKFPVKPADLKKRIESLIDRDYMERDKENPNQYNYIA
;
A
#
# COMPACT_ATOMS: atom_id res chain seq x y z
N MET A 1 -31.61 56.18 39.95
CA MET A 1 -32.01 56.00 41.36
C MET A 1 -31.29 54.76 41.90
N PHE A 2 -30.99 54.74 43.20
CA PHE A 2 -30.38 53.62 43.94
C PHE A 2 -31.47 52.65 44.47
N PRO A 3 -31.20 51.43 45.04
CA PRO A 3 -30.00 51.08 45.84
C PRO A 3 -29.37 49.65 45.71
N THR A 4 -28.18 49.50 46.32
CA THR A 4 -27.56 48.30 47.03
C THR A 4 -27.73 46.86 46.51
N GLY A 5 -26.76 45.93 46.65
CA GLY A 5 -25.42 45.94 47.28
C GLY A 5 -25.08 44.61 48.00
N PHE A 6 -23.79 44.22 48.08
CA PHE A 6 -23.24 43.00 48.76
C PHE A 6 -23.61 41.63 48.11
N SER A 7 -22.91 40.49 48.28
CA SER A 7 -21.51 40.16 48.67
C SER A 7 -21.19 38.69 48.30
N SER A 8 -19.90 38.30 48.28
CA SER A 8 -19.44 36.91 48.07
C SER A 8 -19.73 35.96 49.24
N PRO A 9 -19.64 34.62 49.02
CA PRO A 9 -18.66 33.88 49.83
C PRO A 9 -17.89 32.74 49.10
N ASN A 10 -16.76 32.39 49.71
CA ASN A 10 -15.88 31.21 49.56
C ASN A 10 -15.20 31.02 50.94
N PRO A 11 -14.60 29.87 51.31
CA PRO A 11 -14.81 28.47 50.93
C PRO A 11 -15.33 27.67 52.17
N PRO A 12 -14.98 26.38 52.38
CA PRO A 12 -14.01 26.05 53.46
C PRO A 12 -13.08 24.85 53.18
N ALA A 13 -12.16 24.55 54.10
CA ALA A 13 -11.27 23.38 54.08
C ALA A 13 -10.83 22.93 55.50
N THR A 14 -10.35 21.67 55.63
CA THR A 14 -9.71 21.04 56.83
C THR A 14 -10.63 20.82 58.07
N ALA A 15 -10.45 19.85 59.00
CA ALA A 15 -9.37 18.88 59.29
C ALA A 15 -9.87 17.65 60.14
N GLN A 16 -8.99 16.65 60.41
CA GLN A 16 -8.93 15.77 61.62
C GLN A 16 -10.07 14.73 61.92
N GLU A 17 -9.89 13.60 62.66
CA GLU A 17 -8.73 12.71 62.96
C GLU A 17 -9.15 11.34 63.63
N VAL A 18 -8.20 10.38 63.80
CA VAL A 18 -8.11 9.29 64.85
C VAL A 18 -9.09 8.07 64.90
N ARG A 19 -8.51 6.85 64.68
CA ARG A 19 -8.57 5.48 65.38
C ARG A 19 -9.80 4.98 66.18
N PRO A 20 -10.00 3.65 66.48
CA PRO A 20 -9.05 2.50 66.66
C PRO A 20 -9.34 1.26 65.74
N ALA A 21 -8.64 0.11 65.69
CA ALA A 21 -7.91 -0.80 66.63
C ALA A 21 -8.85 -1.61 67.58
N THR A 22 -8.67 -2.89 67.93
CA THR A 22 -7.55 -3.90 67.88
C THR A 22 -8.13 -5.36 67.81
N ASP A 23 -7.45 -6.49 67.55
CA ASP A 23 -6.22 -6.92 66.84
C ASP A 23 -6.11 -8.48 66.85
N GLY A 24 -5.26 -9.10 66.00
CA GLY A 24 -4.77 -10.50 66.15
C GLY A 24 -5.46 -11.60 65.31
N ASN A 25 -5.05 -12.90 65.35
CA ASN A 25 -3.82 -13.54 65.92
C ASN A 25 -3.59 -14.97 65.34
N THR A 26 -2.37 -15.53 65.45
CA THR A 26 -1.89 -16.92 65.12
C THR A 26 -2.02 -17.41 63.67
N SER A 27 -1.12 -18.20 63.05
CA SER A 27 0.31 -18.60 63.24
C SER A 27 0.69 -19.56 62.09
N SER A 28 1.90 -19.71 61.53
CA SER A 28 3.23 -19.05 61.56
C SER A 28 4.00 -19.52 60.28
N SER A 29 5.33 -19.64 60.07
CA SER A 29 6.60 -19.45 60.81
C SER A 29 7.81 -19.55 59.83
N SER A 30 8.97 -18.95 60.20
CA SER A 30 10.36 -19.24 59.73
C SER A 30 10.77 -19.12 58.23
N SER A 31 11.96 -18.62 57.84
CA SER A 31 13.01 -17.87 58.59
C SER A 31 14.17 -17.31 57.71
N CYS A 32 14.70 -16.13 58.07
CA CYS A 32 16.10 -15.62 57.93
C CYS A 32 16.78 -15.51 56.52
N LYS A 33 17.28 -14.33 56.07
CA LYS A 33 18.49 -13.52 56.49
C LYS A 33 19.83 -14.14 55.99
N LYS A 34 20.88 -13.39 55.57
CA LYS A 34 21.39 -12.06 56.05
C LYS A 34 22.32 -11.35 55.02
N ARG A 35 22.65 -10.06 55.24
CA ARG A 35 23.55 -9.18 54.42
C ARG A 35 25.04 -9.20 54.85
N LYS A 36 25.94 -8.79 53.93
CA LYS A 36 27.19 -8.01 54.16
C LYS A 36 27.68 -7.37 52.84
N LEU A 37 28.74 -6.54 52.84
CA LEU A 37 28.71 -5.06 52.91
C LEU A 37 30.10 -4.49 52.51
N ASN A 38 30.13 -3.33 51.82
CA ASN A 38 31.31 -2.49 51.50
C ASN A 38 32.36 -3.11 50.52
N ASN A 39 33.22 -2.35 49.81
CA ASN A 39 33.62 -0.93 49.96
C ASN A 39 33.99 -0.21 48.63
N SER A 40 34.01 1.14 48.68
CA SER A 40 34.88 2.16 48.01
C SER A 40 35.97 1.73 46.97
N SER A 41 36.42 2.54 45.99
CA SER A 41 36.18 3.96 45.61
C SER A 41 36.98 4.39 44.35
N ASN A 42 36.58 5.52 43.71
CA ASN A 42 37.41 6.42 42.86
C ASN A 42 38.01 5.86 41.54
N SER A 43 38.52 6.67 40.59
CA SER A 43 38.15 8.02 40.07
C SER A 43 39.11 8.39 38.91
N ASN A 44 38.68 9.17 37.91
CA ASN A 44 39.52 9.77 36.85
C ASN A 44 40.27 8.75 35.95
N SER A 45 41.04 9.15 34.92
CA SER A 45 40.77 10.00 33.73
C SER A 45 41.95 9.81 32.74
N GLU A 46 41.92 10.47 31.57
CA GLU A 46 43.01 10.49 30.55
C GLU A 46 43.20 9.14 29.80
N ARG A 47 43.44 9.04 28.49
CA ARG A 47 44.16 9.81 27.42
C ARG A 47 45.67 9.53 27.32
N GLU A 48 46.01 8.68 26.35
CA GLU A 48 47.05 8.78 25.29
C GLU A 48 47.09 7.37 24.63
N GLU A 49 47.05 7.14 23.32
CA GLU A 49 47.78 7.73 22.17
C GLU A 49 49.27 7.33 22.16
N PHE A 50 49.61 6.23 21.47
CA PHE A 50 50.65 6.23 20.42
C PHE A 50 50.65 4.97 19.53
N ASP A 51 51.35 5.08 18.40
CA ASP A 51 51.34 4.15 17.24
C ASP A 51 52.16 2.84 17.37
N SER A 52 52.00 2.00 16.33
CA SER A 52 53.09 1.39 15.53
C SER A 52 53.42 -0.12 15.60
N LEU A 53 53.18 -0.75 14.43
CA LEU A 53 54.10 -1.60 13.66
C LEU A 53 54.22 -3.13 13.87
N SER A 54 54.65 -3.76 12.78
CA SER A 54 55.19 -5.12 12.59
C SER A 54 54.23 -6.32 12.66
N SER A 55 53.70 -6.62 11.48
CA SER A 55 53.59 -7.96 10.88
C SER A 55 54.46 -9.10 11.45
N CYS A 56 53.86 -10.30 11.51
CA CYS A 56 54.54 -11.52 11.04
C CYS A 56 53.52 -12.55 10.53
N ALA A 57 53.91 -13.37 9.55
CA ALA A 57 53.04 -14.34 8.88
C ALA A 57 53.35 -15.78 9.28
N SER A 58 52.34 -16.66 9.30
CA SER A 58 52.52 -18.12 9.33
C SER A 58 51.27 -18.85 8.83
N SER A 59 51.39 -19.41 7.63
CA SER A 59 50.53 -20.46 7.04
C SER A 59 51.45 -21.68 6.75
N PRO A 60 51.03 -22.75 6.04
CA PRO A 60 49.69 -23.28 5.75
C PRO A 60 49.58 -24.82 5.99
N SER A 61 48.38 -25.41 5.88
CA SER A 61 48.14 -26.76 5.27
C SER A 61 46.67 -27.20 5.37
N LYS A 62 46.14 -28.13 4.53
CA LYS A 62 46.27 -28.31 3.06
C LYS A 62 45.21 -29.32 2.57
N ASN A 63 44.88 -29.31 1.27
CA ASN A 63 44.12 -30.35 0.51
C ASN A 63 42.62 -30.47 0.87
N THR A 64 41.65 -30.88 0.04
CA THR A 64 41.44 -31.14 -1.42
C THR A 64 39.90 -31.30 -1.62
N SER A 65 39.23 -31.17 -2.77
CA SER A 65 39.49 -30.81 -4.19
C SER A 65 38.11 -30.43 -4.82
N SER A 66 37.77 -30.43 -6.13
CA SER A 66 38.41 -30.81 -7.42
C SER A 66 37.68 -30.18 -8.63
N SER A 67 38.47 -29.68 -9.58
CA SER A 67 38.36 -29.87 -11.05
C SER A 67 37.01 -29.73 -11.81
N SER A 68 36.95 -28.77 -12.74
CA SER A 68 36.84 -29.02 -14.21
C SER A 68 37.00 -27.72 -15.01
N SER A 69 37.42 -27.81 -16.29
CA SER A 69 37.99 -26.66 -17.05
C SER A 69 37.62 -26.65 -18.53
N SER A 70 37.35 -25.47 -19.11
CA SER A 70 37.47 -25.16 -20.54
C SER A 70 37.33 -23.64 -20.81
N VAL A 71 37.76 -23.09 -21.95
CA VAL A 71 39.15 -22.81 -22.38
C VAL A 71 39.10 -21.92 -23.64
N ILE A 72 39.76 -20.76 -23.59
CA ILE A 72 40.45 -20.00 -24.67
C ILE A 72 39.72 -19.79 -26.04
N THR A 73 39.60 -18.52 -26.44
CA THR A 73 40.09 -18.06 -27.78
C THR A 73 40.40 -16.56 -27.77
N THR A 74 41.17 -16.08 -28.77
CA THR A 74 41.99 -14.86 -28.64
C THR A 74 42.05 -14.00 -29.91
N SER A 75 41.98 -12.68 -29.75
CA SER A 75 42.52 -11.67 -30.69
C SER A 75 42.45 -10.26 -30.06
N SER A 76 43.32 -9.28 -30.33
CA SER A 76 44.78 -9.21 -30.57
C SER A 76 45.15 -7.73 -30.79
N CYS A 77 46.45 -7.40 -30.93
CA CYS A 77 46.96 -6.12 -31.47
C CYS A 77 46.87 -4.85 -30.60
N SER A 78 47.87 -4.70 -29.73
CA SER A 78 48.82 -3.57 -29.61
C SER A 78 48.53 -2.30 -30.47
N SER A 79 48.76 -1.07 -30.01
CA SER A 79 50.07 -0.55 -29.55
C SER A 79 50.02 0.94 -29.16
N SER A 80 51.05 1.44 -28.45
CA SER A 80 51.60 2.82 -28.38
C SER A 80 50.66 4.04 -28.19
N GLY A 81 50.98 5.06 -27.38
CA GLY A 81 52.13 5.29 -26.50
C GLY A 81 52.50 6.79 -26.36
N VAL A 82 53.03 7.19 -25.21
CA VAL A 82 53.63 8.53 -24.88
C VAL A 82 52.61 9.69 -24.75
N ALA A 83 52.98 10.72 -23.97
CA ALA A 83 52.13 11.83 -23.54
C ALA A 83 52.77 13.21 -23.79
N SER A 84 51.96 14.29 -23.82
CA SER A 84 52.33 15.64 -23.32
C SER A 84 51.20 16.68 -23.36
N SER A 85 51.03 17.38 -22.23
CA SER A 85 50.85 18.84 -22.05
C SER A 85 49.97 19.71 -22.98
N ASN A 86 49.00 20.39 -22.35
CA ASN A 86 48.51 21.77 -22.59
C ASN A 86 48.16 22.25 -24.01
N HIS A 87 46.89 22.66 -24.24
CA HIS A 87 46.57 24.10 -24.20
C HIS A 87 45.07 24.43 -24.06
N HIS A 88 44.80 25.72 -23.81
CA HIS A 88 43.51 26.34 -23.49
C HIS A 88 42.64 26.64 -24.73
N LEU A 89 41.31 26.47 -24.64
CA LEU A 89 40.36 27.08 -25.58
C LEU A 89 38.95 27.23 -24.98
N GLN A 90 38.46 28.47 -24.90
CA GLN A 90 37.08 28.79 -24.52
C GLN A 90 36.12 28.63 -25.72
N LYS A 91 34.87 28.26 -25.47
CA LYS A 91 33.75 28.54 -26.39
C LYS A 91 32.58 29.17 -25.65
N LYS A 92 32.36 30.48 -25.90
CA LYS A 92 31.06 31.11 -25.69
C LYS A 92 30.12 30.68 -26.82
N LEU A 93 28.86 30.42 -26.51
CA LEU A 93 27.76 30.58 -27.45
C LEU A 93 26.65 31.40 -26.76
N ARG A 94 26.28 32.51 -27.39
CA ARG A 94 24.97 33.16 -27.19
C ARG A 94 24.01 32.59 -28.22
N PHE A 95 22.72 32.60 -27.93
CA PHE A 95 21.69 32.91 -28.91
C PHE A 95 20.67 33.84 -28.26
N GLU A 96 20.01 34.69 -29.05
CA GLU A 96 19.05 35.69 -28.58
C GLU A 96 17.61 35.28 -28.92
N ASP A 97 16.74 35.65 -27.98
CA ASP A 97 15.27 35.79 -27.94
C ASP A 97 14.37 35.65 -29.18
N SER A 98 13.11 35.33 -28.83
CA SER A 98 11.85 35.67 -29.51
C SER A 98 11.42 34.90 -30.77
N LEU A 99 10.22 34.30 -30.70
CA LEU A 99 9.05 34.83 -31.42
C LEU A 99 7.71 34.32 -30.84
N ASP A 100 6.66 35.05 -31.17
CA ASP A 100 5.30 35.02 -30.61
C ASP A 100 4.55 33.67 -30.66
N PHE A 101 3.57 33.52 -29.76
CA PHE A 101 2.54 32.48 -29.86
C PHE A 101 1.15 33.11 -30.03
N ILE A 102 0.51 32.87 -31.16
CA ILE A 102 -0.83 33.37 -31.49
C ILE A 102 -1.89 32.47 -30.84
N GLY A 103 -2.90 33.07 -30.20
CA GLY A 103 -4.01 32.35 -29.58
C GLY A 103 -5.08 31.90 -30.59
N LEU A 104 -5.89 30.92 -30.20
CA LEU A 104 -7.08 30.49 -30.93
C LEU A 104 -8.21 30.10 -29.97
N ASP A 105 -9.44 30.27 -30.44
CA ASP A 105 -10.69 30.25 -29.66
C ASP A 105 -11.07 28.86 -29.14
N VAL A 106 -11.72 28.81 -27.97
CA VAL A 106 -12.57 27.69 -27.53
C VAL A 106 -13.85 28.28 -26.97
N LYS A 107 -14.97 28.04 -27.66
CA LYS A 107 -16.29 28.57 -27.27
C LYS A 107 -17.29 27.44 -27.00
N MET A 108 -18.16 27.71 -26.02
CA MET A 108 -19.19 26.81 -25.51
C MET A 108 -20.19 26.35 -26.58
N ALA A 109 -20.75 25.16 -26.38
CA ALA A 109 -22.17 24.90 -26.62
C ALA A 109 -22.68 23.98 -25.50
N GLU A 110 -23.84 24.30 -24.95
CA GLU A 110 -24.55 23.52 -23.93
C GLU A 110 -25.56 22.59 -24.63
N GLU A 111 -26.02 21.54 -23.95
CA GLU A 111 -27.46 21.44 -23.60
C GLU A 111 -27.76 20.27 -22.63
N SER A 112 -28.94 20.35 -22.01
CA SER A 112 -29.48 19.39 -21.04
C SER A 112 -30.64 18.60 -21.69
N SER A 113 -31.12 17.45 -21.19
CA SER A 113 -31.78 17.32 -19.89
C SER A 113 -32.42 15.92 -19.67
N SER A 114 -32.93 15.70 -18.44
CA SER A 114 -34.13 14.90 -18.08
C SER A 114 -34.20 13.36 -18.28
N SER A 115 -34.15 12.67 -17.12
CA SER A 115 -35.18 11.76 -16.57
C SER A 115 -35.50 10.35 -17.13
N SER A 116 -35.30 9.37 -16.23
CA SER A 116 -36.31 8.43 -15.68
C SER A 116 -36.53 6.99 -16.23
N SER A 117 -36.85 6.12 -15.26
CA SER A 117 -37.56 4.82 -15.31
C SER A 117 -36.94 3.57 -15.98
N SER A 118 -36.84 2.52 -15.16
CA SER A 118 -36.81 1.08 -15.50
C SER A 118 -38.26 0.57 -15.84
N PRO A 119 -38.55 -0.73 -16.10
CA PRO A 119 -37.69 -1.93 -16.05
C PRO A 119 -37.92 -3.01 -17.17
N ALA A 120 -37.25 -4.16 -17.00
CA ALA A 120 -37.70 -5.52 -17.33
C ALA A 120 -37.89 -6.01 -18.80
N ALA A 121 -36.94 -6.88 -19.20
CA ALA A 121 -37.16 -8.25 -19.69
C ALA A 121 -37.90 -8.58 -21.03
N SER A 122 -37.16 -9.34 -21.86
CA SER A 122 -37.59 -10.52 -22.65
C SER A 122 -37.88 -10.38 -24.16
N SER A 123 -37.60 -11.51 -24.85
CA SER A 123 -38.27 -12.03 -26.06
C SER A 123 -37.77 -11.67 -27.49
N GLN A 124 -37.19 -12.70 -28.13
CA GLN A 124 -37.46 -13.20 -29.50
C GLN A 124 -36.98 -12.44 -30.76
N GLN A 125 -35.83 -12.92 -31.28
CA GLN A 125 -35.65 -13.61 -32.59
C GLN A 125 -35.87 -12.91 -33.96
N GLN A 126 -34.84 -13.07 -34.81
CA GLN A 126 -34.81 -13.04 -36.30
C GLN A 126 -34.97 -11.65 -36.96
N HIS A 127 -34.31 -11.31 -38.07
CA HIS A 127 -33.53 -12.08 -39.09
C HIS A 127 -32.38 -11.17 -39.67
N GLN A 128 -31.50 -11.49 -40.63
CA GLN A 128 -31.36 -12.63 -41.54
C GLN A 128 -29.89 -13.09 -41.80
N GLN A 129 -29.15 -12.47 -42.75
CA GLN A 129 -27.85 -12.92 -43.31
C GLN A 129 -27.04 -11.67 -43.82
N GLN A 130 -25.80 -11.71 -44.36
CA GLN A 130 -24.96 -12.78 -44.93
C GLN A 130 -23.48 -12.32 -45.04
N LEU A 131 -22.46 -13.20 -44.87
CA LEU A 131 -21.28 -13.39 -45.79
C LEU A 131 -20.14 -14.30 -45.27
N LYS A 132 -20.06 -15.49 -45.89
CA LYS A 132 -18.87 -16.28 -46.35
C LYS A 132 -17.50 -16.26 -45.59
N ASN A 133 -17.16 -17.46 -45.09
CA ASN A 133 -15.93 -18.24 -45.33
C ASN A 133 -14.53 -17.60 -45.23
N LYS A 134 -13.73 -18.08 -44.27
CA LYS A 134 -12.59 -19.00 -44.52
C LYS A 134 -12.02 -19.59 -43.21
N SER A 135 -11.52 -20.84 -43.27
CA SER A 135 -10.66 -21.42 -42.22
C SER A 135 -9.70 -22.45 -42.82
N LEU A 136 -8.48 -22.47 -42.30
CA LEU A 136 -7.28 -23.27 -42.61
C LEU A 136 -6.40 -23.18 -41.34
N LEU A 137 -5.65 -24.18 -40.85
CA LEU A 137 -5.21 -25.49 -41.37
C LEU A 137 -4.62 -26.36 -40.21
N ILE A 138 -4.30 -27.64 -40.49
CA ILE A 138 -3.21 -28.45 -39.85
C ILE A 138 -3.41 -28.86 -38.36
N SER A 139 -3.10 -30.09 -37.89
CA SER A 139 -2.67 -31.39 -38.48
C SER A 139 -3.04 -32.52 -37.47
N SER A 140 -2.96 -33.84 -37.72
CA SER A 140 -1.91 -34.64 -38.38
C SER A 140 -2.47 -35.94 -39.04
N VAL A 141 -2.11 -36.23 -40.30
CA VAL A 141 -1.02 -37.12 -40.79
C VAL A 141 -1.22 -38.63 -40.52
N ALA A 142 -1.26 -39.42 -41.61
CA ALA A 142 -1.22 -40.88 -41.61
C ALA A 142 -0.44 -41.44 -42.81
N VAL A 143 0.28 -42.54 -42.60
CA VAL A 143 0.98 -43.40 -43.59
C VAL A 143 1.02 -44.81 -42.95
N GLY A 144 0.73 -45.97 -43.58
CA GLY A 144 0.36 -46.30 -44.96
C GLY A 144 1.31 -47.38 -45.53
N HIS A 145 0.84 -48.49 -46.12
CA HIS A 145 1.57 -49.39 -47.05
C HIS A 145 0.65 -50.49 -47.67
N HIS A 146 0.76 -50.68 -49.00
CA HIS A 146 0.75 -51.90 -49.86
C HIS A 146 0.16 -53.28 -49.41
N ALA A 147 -0.30 -54.20 -50.29
CA ALA A 147 -0.71 -54.17 -51.72
C ALA A 147 -1.24 -55.56 -52.22
N ASN A 148 -1.69 -55.60 -53.50
CA ASN A 148 -1.85 -56.75 -54.42
C ASN A 148 -3.10 -57.66 -54.38
N GLY A 149 -3.62 -57.95 -55.58
CA GLY A 149 -4.73 -58.86 -55.92
C GLY A 149 -5.44 -58.40 -57.19
N LEU A 150 -5.40 -59.17 -58.30
CA LEU A 150 -5.61 -58.62 -59.66
C LEU A 150 -6.60 -59.40 -60.55
N THR A 151 -7.40 -58.65 -61.34
CA THR A 151 -8.20 -59.10 -62.51
C THR A 151 -9.42 -60.01 -62.23
N LYS A 152 -10.40 -60.18 -63.13
CA LYS A 152 -10.58 -59.69 -64.52
C LYS A 152 -12.06 -59.36 -64.81
N ALA A 153 -12.34 -58.58 -65.87
CA ALA A 153 -13.67 -58.06 -66.18
C ALA A 153 -14.24 -58.54 -67.53
N ALA A 154 -15.58 -58.54 -67.62
CA ALA A 154 -16.40 -58.49 -68.83
C ALA A 154 -17.87 -58.21 -68.41
N SER A 155 -18.77 -57.54 -69.16
CA SER A 155 -18.73 -56.40 -70.10
C SER A 155 -20.13 -56.28 -70.73
N SER A 156 -20.56 -55.10 -71.23
CA SER A 156 -21.79 -54.87 -72.04
C SER A 156 -23.14 -54.98 -71.27
N THR A 157 -24.24 -54.28 -71.62
CA THR A 157 -24.45 -53.10 -72.51
C THR A 157 -25.78 -52.38 -72.19
N VAL A 158 -25.73 -51.05 -72.11
CA VAL A 158 -26.62 -50.05 -72.78
C VAL A 158 -28.17 -50.12 -72.67
N SER A 159 -28.72 -48.94 -72.31
CA SER A 159 -30.02 -48.33 -72.69
C SER A 159 -31.34 -48.56 -71.89
N SER A 160 -31.87 -47.41 -71.44
CA SER A 160 -33.28 -46.95 -71.45
C SER A 160 -34.46 -47.86 -71.05
N PHE A 161 -35.26 -47.38 -70.09
CA PHE A 161 -36.58 -46.78 -70.41
C PHE A 161 -36.95 -45.71 -69.35
N ALA A 162 -37.93 -44.85 -69.64
CA ALA A 162 -38.14 -43.56 -68.95
C ALA A 162 -39.44 -43.46 -68.11
N ASN A 163 -39.45 -42.44 -67.23
CA ASN A 163 -40.62 -41.79 -66.60
C ASN A 163 -41.74 -42.63 -65.95
N SER A 164 -41.78 -42.61 -64.62
CA SER A 164 -43.03 -42.45 -63.86
C SER A 164 -42.77 -41.72 -62.53
N LYS A 165 -43.78 -41.04 -61.96
CA LYS A 165 -43.63 -40.22 -60.74
C LYS A 165 -43.41 -41.11 -59.48
N PRO A 166 -42.64 -40.64 -58.48
CA PRO A 166 -42.55 -41.32 -57.18
C PRO A 166 -43.90 -41.24 -56.44
N GLY A 167 -44.38 -42.35 -55.89
CA GLY A 167 -45.60 -42.36 -55.06
C GLY A 167 -46.32 -43.69 -54.87
N SER A 168 -46.10 -44.71 -55.72
CA SER A 168 -46.74 -46.02 -55.56
C SER A 168 -45.78 -47.20 -55.74
N ALA A 169 -45.52 -47.92 -54.65
CA ALA A 169 -44.76 -49.15 -54.69
C ALA A 169 -45.58 -50.26 -55.37
N LYS A 170 -45.11 -50.75 -56.53
CA LYS A 170 -45.72 -51.91 -57.20
C LYS A 170 -45.59 -53.15 -56.30
N LYS A 171 -46.73 -53.69 -55.82
CA LYS A 171 -46.76 -54.95 -55.06
C LYS A 171 -46.29 -56.10 -55.96
N LEU A 172 -45.16 -56.71 -55.61
CA LEU A 172 -44.68 -57.94 -56.23
C LEU A 172 -45.38 -59.16 -55.61
N VAL A 173 -45.74 -60.13 -56.45
CA VAL A 173 -46.33 -61.41 -56.02
C VAL A 173 -45.33 -62.53 -56.32
N ILE A 174 -44.88 -63.22 -55.28
CA ILE A 174 -43.95 -64.35 -55.40
C ILE A 174 -44.71 -65.55 -55.97
N LYS A 175 -44.39 -65.96 -57.20
CA LYS A 175 -44.94 -67.20 -57.77
C LYS A 175 -44.41 -68.42 -57.00
N ASN A 176 -45.25 -69.44 -56.85
CA ASN A 176 -44.98 -70.69 -56.13
C ASN A 176 -44.70 -70.54 -54.61
N PHE A 177 -45.18 -69.47 -53.97
CA PHE A 177 -45.19 -69.36 -52.50
C PHE A 177 -46.24 -70.31 -51.90
N LYS A 178 -45.85 -71.56 -51.61
CA LYS A 178 -46.78 -72.65 -51.27
C LYS A 178 -47.39 -72.57 -49.87
N ASP A 179 -46.67 -72.02 -48.90
CA ASP A 179 -47.21 -71.55 -47.61
C ASP A 179 -46.21 -70.58 -46.96
N LYS A 180 -46.61 -69.87 -45.90
CA LYS A 180 -45.65 -69.16 -45.04
C LYS A 180 -44.84 -70.17 -44.22
N PRO A 181 -43.50 -70.04 -44.13
CA PRO A 181 -42.74 -70.82 -43.16
C PRO A 181 -43.21 -70.42 -41.75
N LYS A 182 -43.79 -71.38 -41.04
CA LYS A 182 -44.10 -71.27 -39.61
C LYS A 182 -42.85 -71.67 -38.82
N LEU A 183 -42.59 -70.98 -37.72
CA LEU A 183 -41.59 -71.40 -36.76
C LEU A 183 -42.00 -72.74 -36.13
N PRO A 184 -41.04 -73.58 -35.67
CA PRO A 184 -41.33 -74.62 -34.69
C PRO A 184 -41.99 -74.00 -33.46
N GLU A 185 -43.00 -74.65 -32.89
CA GLU A 185 -43.79 -74.07 -31.78
C GLU A 185 -42.94 -73.79 -30.54
N ASN A 186 -41.90 -74.58 -30.29
CA ASN A 186 -40.94 -74.38 -29.20
C ASN A 186 -39.87 -73.30 -29.45
N TYR A 187 -39.73 -72.76 -30.67
CA TYR A 187 -38.56 -71.96 -31.06
C TYR A 187 -38.36 -70.70 -30.22
N THR A 188 -39.45 -70.03 -29.80
CA THR A 188 -39.38 -68.86 -28.92
C THR A 188 -38.81 -69.22 -27.54
N ASP A 189 -39.22 -70.38 -27.02
CA ASP A 189 -39.00 -70.76 -25.64
C ASP A 189 -37.63 -71.44 -25.47
N GLU A 190 -37.20 -72.24 -26.45
CA GLU A 190 -35.83 -72.75 -26.55
C GLU A 190 -34.81 -71.61 -26.75
N THR A 191 -35.12 -70.63 -27.61
CA THR A 191 -34.23 -69.49 -27.85
C THR A 191 -34.19 -68.55 -26.64
N TRP A 192 -35.33 -68.36 -25.95
CA TRP A 192 -35.36 -67.65 -24.67
C TRP A 192 -34.54 -68.39 -23.60
N GLN A 193 -34.66 -69.71 -23.49
CA GLN A 193 -33.87 -70.49 -22.52
C GLN A 193 -32.36 -70.40 -22.79
N LYS A 194 -31.91 -70.42 -24.06
CA LYS A 194 -30.51 -70.13 -24.41
C LYS A 194 -30.04 -68.74 -23.93
N LEU A 195 -30.86 -67.71 -24.14
CA LEU A 195 -30.55 -66.34 -23.73
C LEU A 195 -30.55 -66.19 -22.21
N LYS A 196 -31.50 -66.84 -21.51
CA LYS A 196 -31.55 -66.93 -20.05
C LYS A 196 -30.28 -67.58 -19.50
N GLU A 197 -29.86 -68.73 -20.01
CA GLU A 197 -28.63 -69.39 -19.57
C GLU A 197 -27.39 -68.53 -19.81
N ALA A 198 -27.35 -67.74 -20.90
CA ALA A 198 -26.26 -66.80 -21.12
C ALA A 198 -26.25 -65.64 -20.09
N VAL A 199 -27.41 -65.07 -19.75
CA VAL A 199 -27.53 -64.02 -18.73
C VAL A 199 -27.17 -64.55 -17.34
N GLU A 200 -27.70 -65.71 -16.95
CA GLU A 200 -27.38 -66.38 -15.69
C GLU A 200 -25.89 -66.77 -15.62
N ALA A 201 -25.27 -67.18 -16.73
CA ALA A 201 -23.84 -67.46 -16.77
C ALA A 201 -22.99 -66.21 -16.51
N ILE A 202 -23.31 -65.08 -17.19
CA ILE A 202 -22.64 -63.78 -17.01
C ILE A 202 -22.76 -63.29 -15.57
N GLN A 203 -23.97 -63.31 -15.01
CA GLN A 203 -24.28 -62.85 -13.66
C GLN A 203 -23.58 -63.68 -12.57
N ASN A 204 -23.39 -64.98 -12.79
CA ASN A 204 -22.61 -65.86 -11.90
C ASN A 204 -21.10 -65.87 -12.21
N SER A 205 -20.62 -65.02 -13.13
CA SER A 205 -19.22 -64.96 -13.59
C SER A 205 -18.67 -66.30 -14.12
N THR A 206 -19.52 -67.08 -14.79
CA THR A 206 -19.19 -68.36 -15.44
C THR A 206 -19.12 -68.23 -16.96
N SER A 207 -18.47 -69.19 -17.62
CA SER A 207 -18.30 -69.16 -19.07
C SER A 207 -19.62 -69.41 -19.82
N ILE A 208 -19.94 -68.54 -20.77
CA ILE A 208 -21.11 -68.71 -21.66
C ILE A 208 -20.87 -69.92 -22.58
N LYS A 209 -21.89 -70.77 -22.78
CA LYS A 209 -21.84 -71.97 -23.64
C LYS A 209 -21.91 -71.66 -25.14
N TYR A 210 -22.48 -70.50 -25.49
CA TYR A 210 -22.85 -70.08 -26.85
C TYR A 210 -21.99 -68.89 -27.30
N ASN A 211 -21.85 -68.71 -28.61
CA ASN A 211 -21.12 -67.56 -29.16
C ASN A 211 -21.94 -66.26 -28.99
N LEU A 212 -21.28 -65.14 -28.67
CA LEU A 212 -21.93 -63.82 -28.56
C LEU A 212 -22.66 -63.42 -29.86
N GLU A 213 -22.10 -63.79 -31.02
CA GLU A 213 -22.74 -63.56 -32.33
C GLU A 213 -24.01 -64.41 -32.51
N GLU A 214 -24.02 -65.67 -32.06
CA GLU A 214 -25.22 -66.54 -32.09
C GLU A 214 -26.32 -65.97 -31.18
N LEU A 215 -25.94 -65.47 -29.99
CA LEU A 215 -26.87 -64.87 -29.03
C LEU A 215 -27.40 -63.51 -29.51
N TYR A 216 -26.57 -62.68 -30.16
CA TYR A 216 -27.02 -61.43 -30.78
C TYR A 216 -28.02 -61.70 -31.92
N GLN A 217 -27.69 -62.63 -32.84
CA GLN A 217 -28.58 -63.03 -33.93
C GLN A 217 -29.87 -63.67 -33.40
N ALA A 218 -29.81 -64.40 -32.28
CA ALA A 218 -31.00 -64.90 -31.59
C ALA A 218 -31.92 -63.75 -31.11
N VAL A 219 -31.37 -62.70 -30.50
CA VAL A 219 -32.13 -61.50 -30.10
C VAL A 219 -32.72 -60.77 -31.32
N GLU A 220 -31.96 -60.59 -32.40
CA GLU A 220 -32.41 -59.96 -33.65
C GLU A 220 -33.58 -60.72 -34.29
N ASN A 221 -33.48 -62.05 -34.38
CA ASN A 221 -34.54 -62.90 -34.90
C ASN A 221 -35.80 -62.83 -34.00
N LEU A 222 -35.67 -62.99 -32.68
CA LEU A 222 -36.82 -62.88 -31.76
C LEU A 222 -37.48 -61.49 -31.84
N CYS A 223 -36.71 -60.41 -31.90
CA CYS A 223 -37.26 -59.06 -32.05
C CYS A 223 -38.03 -58.88 -33.37
N SER A 224 -37.54 -59.48 -34.46
CA SER A 224 -38.20 -59.46 -35.77
C SER A 224 -39.58 -60.13 -35.77
N TYR A 225 -39.84 -61.06 -34.84
CA TYR A 225 -41.15 -61.68 -34.61
C TYR A 225 -42.07 -60.89 -33.66
N LYS A 226 -41.77 -59.62 -33.36
CA LYS A 226 -42.55 -58.68 -32.53
C LYS A 226 -42.71 -59.03 -31.05
N ILE A 227 -41.97 -60.00 -30.52
CA ILE A 227 -42.02 -60.41 -29.11
C ILE A 227 -41.10 -59.59 -28.18
N SER A 228 -40.46 -58.53 -28.70
CA SER A 228 -39.53 -57.64 -27.97
C SER A 228 -40.06 -57.12 -26.63
N ALA A 229 -41.36 -56.84 -26.53
CA ALA A 229 -41.99 -56.36 -25.29
C ALA A 229 -41.93 -57.39 -24.15
N ASN A 230 -42.13 -58.67 -24.47
CA ASN A 230 -42.00 -59.75 -23.49
C ASN A 230 -40.52 -60.00 -23.19
N LEU A 231 -39.66 -60.01 -24.23
CA LEU A 231 -38.22 -60.24 -24.09
C LEU A 231 -37.56 -59.23 -23.14
N TYR A 232 -37.90 -57.94 -23.25
CA TYR A 232 -37.42 -56.90 -22.33
C TYR A 232 -37.93 -57.13 -20.89
N LYS A 233 -39.22 -57.45 -20.71
CA LYS A 233 -39.79 -57.74 -19.38
C LYS A 233 -39.14 -58.96 -18.72
N GLN A 234 -38.91 -60.03 -19.48
CA GLN A 234 -38.27 -61.25 -19.00
C GLN A 234 -36.79 -61.02 -18.65
N LEU A 235 -36.06 -60.22 -19.44
CA LEU A 235 -34.69 -59.80 -19.13
C LEU A 235 -34.64 -58.96 -17.84
N ARG A 236 -35.54 -57.97 -17.69
CA ARG A 236 -35.64 -57.15 -16.46
C ARG A 236 -35.88 -58.03 -15.24
N GLN A 237 -36.74 -59.05 -15.35
CA GLN A 237 -37.05 -59.98 -14.26
C GLN A 237 -35.81 -60.77 -13.80
N ILE A 238 -35.03 -61.35 -14.71
CA ILE A 238 -33.81 -62.10 -14.34
C ILE A 238 -32.79 -61.19 -13.66
N CYS A 239 -32.55 -59.99 -14.19
CA CYS A 239 -31.68 -59.01 -13.54
C CYS A 239 -32.19 -58.59 -12.16
N GLU A 240 -33.49 -58.36 -12.01
CA GLU A 240 -34.09 -57.98 -10.73
C GLU A 240 -33.96 -59.08 -9.67
N ASP A 241 -34.23 -60.34 -10.03
CA ASP A 241 -34.16 -61.46 -9.10
C ASP A 241 -32.70 -61.78 -8.71
N HIS A 242 -31.74 -61.64 -9.63
CA HIS A 242 -30.32 -61.74 -9.31
C HIS A 242 -29.88 -60.64 -8.32
N ILE A 243 -30.22 -59.38 -8.58
CA ILE A 243 -29.82 -58.26 -7.72
C ILE A 243 -30.47 -58.37 -6.33
N LYS A 244 -31.72 -58.84 -6.24
CA LYS A 244 -32.36 -59.18 -4.94
C LYS A 244 -31.58 -60.26 -4.19
N ALA A 245 -31.08 -61.31 -4.84
CA ALA A 245 -30.24 -62.31 -4.18
C ALA A 245 -28.93 -61.70 -3.63
N GLN A 246 -28.33 -60.73 -4.34
CA GLN A 246 -27.11 -60.04 -3.90
C GLN A 246 -27.28 -59.21 -2.61
N ILE A 247 -28.50 -58.79 -2.22
CA ILE A 247 -28.69 -57.95 -1.01
C ILE A 247 -28.25 -58.66 0.29
N HIS A 248 -28.42 -59.98 0.36
CA HIS A 248 -28.29 -60.74 1.60
C HIS A 248 -26.86 -60.69 2.17
N GLN A 249 -25.84 -60.67 1.32
CA GLN A 249 -24.43 -60.64 1.74
C GLN A 249 -23.99 -59.34 2.46
N PHE A 250 -24.76 -58.27 2.33
CA PHE A 250 -24.38 -56.95 2.85
C PHE A 250 -24.84 -56.70 4.29
N ARG A 251 -25.84 -57.46 4.76
CA ARG A 251 -26.57 -57.18 6.01
C ARG A 251 -25.76 -57.45 7.28
N GLU A 252 -24.79 -58.36 7.25
CA GLU A 252 -24.00 -58.79 8.42
C GLU A 252 -22.49 -58.46 8.32
N TYR A 253 -22.05 -57.80 7.24
CA TYR A 253 -20.61 -57.65 6.94
C TYR A 253 -19.87 -56.66 7.86
N PRO A 254 -18.60 -56.92 8.27
CA PRO A 254 -17.78 -55.96 9.02
C PRO A 254 -17.53 -54.64 8.28
N PHE A 255 -17.61 -53.51 8.99
CA PHE A 255 -17.58 -52.14 8.44
C PHE A 255 -16.37 -51.85 7.52
N VAL A 256 -15.17 -52.27 7.92
CA VAL A 256 -13.92 -51.98 7.19
C VAL A 256 -13.84 -52.71 5.83
N LEU A 257 -14.43 -53.90 5.72
CA LEU A 257 -14.46 -54.68 4.47
C LEU A 257 -15.71 -54.39 3.62
N PHE A 258 -16.77 -53.87 4.25
CA PHE A 258 -18.05 -53.58 3.61
C PHE A 258 -17.93 -52.66 2.39
N LEU A 259 -17.18 -51.56 2.48
CA LEU A 259 -17.02 -50.61 1.35
C LEU A 259 -16.37 -51.27 0.12
N LYS A 260 -15.29 -52.06 0.30
CA LYS A 260 -14.65 -52.80 -0.79
C LYS A 260 -15.55 -53.91 -1.37
N LYS A 261 -16.46 -54.45 -0.56
CA LYS A 261 -17.44 -55.45 -1.00
C LYS A 261 -18.61 -54.84 -1.78
N ILE A 262 -19.05 -53.62 -1.43
CA ILE A 262 -20.01 -52.82 -2.22
C ILE A 262 -19.38 -52.42 -3.56
N ASP A 263 -18.19 -51.81 -3.53
CA ASP A 263 -17.44 -51.40 -4.72
C ASP A 263 -17.21 -52.55 -5.70
N LYS A 264 -16.74 -53.72 -5.21
CA LYS A 264 -16.61 -54.89 -6.09
C LYS A 264 -17.95 -55.32 -6.70
N CYS A 265 -19.02 -55.35 -5.91
CA CYS A 265 -20.34 -55.73 -6.41
C CYS A 265 -20.86 -54.76 -7.48
N TRP A 266 -20.57 -53.46 -7.33
CA TRP A 266 -20.86 -52.44 -8.33
C TRP A 266 -20.06 -52.64 -9.62
N GLN A 267 -18.73 -52.77 -9.51
CA GLN A 267 -17.86 -52.98 -10.67
C GLN A 267 -18.23 -54.26 -11.45
N ASP A 268 -18.53 -55.35 -10.75
CA ASP A 268 -18.91 -56.62 -11.38
C ASP A 268 -20.30 -56.51 -12.03
N HIS A 269 -21.30 -55.89 -11.38
CA HIS A 269 -22.60 -55.57 -11.97
C HIS A 269 -22.47 -54.71 -13.24
N CYS A 270 -21.68 -53.65 -13.22
CA CYS A 270 -21.44 -52.80 -14.38
C CYS A 270 -20.80 -53.57 -15.54
N ARG A 271 -19.79 -54.42 -15.29
CA ARG A 271 -19.18 -55.30 -16.31
C ARG A 271 -20.20 -56.27 -16.90
N GLN A 272 -21.02 -56.89 -16.05
CA GLN A 272 -22.07 -57.83 -16.45
C GLN A 272 -23.14 -57.13 -17.30
N MET A 273 -23.62 -55.95 -16.89
CA MET A 273 -24.63 -55.20 -17.63
C MET A 273 -24.13 -54.67 -18.98
N ILE A 274 -22.83 -54.31 -19.11
CA ILE A 274 -22.23 -54.01 -20.42
C ILE A 274 -22.26 -55.24 -21.35
N MET A 275 -21.96 -56.43 -20.83
CA MET A 275 -21.96 -57.68 -21.61
C MET A 275 -23.38 -58.15 -21.98
N ILE A 276 -24.35 -58.01 -21.06
CA ILE A 276 -25.77 -58.22 -21.35
C ILE A 276 -26.23 -57.24 -22.42
N ARG A 277 -25.87 -55.95 -22.32
CA ARG A 277 -26.20 -54.94 -23.33
C ARG A 277 -25.57 -55.22 -24.70
N SER A 278 -24.39 -55.82 -24.79
CA SER A 278 -23.80 -56.19 -26.09
C SER A 278 -24.54 -57.34 -26.77
N ILE A 279 -25.01 -58.34 -26.00
CA ILE A 279 -25.86 -59.43 -26.53
C ILE A 279 -27.22 -58.88 -26.96
N PHE A 280 -27.87 -58.11 -26.10
CA PHE A 280 -29.20 -57.54 -26.35
C PHE A 280 -29.17 -56.20 -27.12
N LEU A 281 -28.07 -55.90 -27.83
CA LEU A 281 -27.85 -54.61 -28.49
C LEU A 281 -28.94 -54.29 -29.54
N PHE A 282 -29.44 -55.30 -30.24
CA PHE A 282 -30.55 -55.12 -31.18
C PHE A 282 -31.84 -54.70 -30.46
N LEU A 283 -32.16 -55.30 -29.31
CA LEU A 283 -33.34 -54.96 -28.50
C LEU A 283 -33.25 -53.52 -27.97
N ASP A 284 -32.09 -53.14 -27.44
CA ASP A 284 -31.79 -51.79 -26.91
C ASP A 284 -31.96 -50.72 -28.00
N ARG A 285 -31.40 -50.97 -29.20
CA ARG A 285 -31.38 -49.98 -30.30
C ARG A 285 -32.60 -49.97 -31.21
N THR A 286 -33.45 -51.01 -31.18
CA THR A 286 -34.68 -51.05 -32.00
C THR A 286 -35.94 -50.83 -31.17
N TYR A 287 -36.21 -51.69 -30.18
CA TYR A 287 -37.45 -51.62 -29.40
C TYR A 287 -37.38 -50.57 -28.29
N VAL A 288 -36.32 -50.60 -27.46
CA VAL A 288 -36.24 -49.71 -26.30
C VAL A 288 -36.04 -48.25 -26.75
N LEU A 289 -35.12 -47.99 -27.68
CA LEU A 289 -34.88 -46.66 -28.25
C LEU A 289 -36.12 -46.03 -28.95
N GLN A 290 -37.10 -46.84 -29.38
CA GLN A 290 -38.37 -46.34 -29.95
C GLN A 290 -39.45 -46.06 -28.90
N ASN A 291 -39.28 -46.53 -27.65
CA ASN A 291 -40.26 -46.42 -26.58
C ASN A 291 -39.70 -45.57 -25.44
N SER A 292 -39.89 -44.25 -25.50
CA SER A 292 -39.37 -43.27 -24.51
C SER A 292 -39.84 -43.46 -23.06
N MET A 293 -40.77 -44.39 -22.80
CA MET A 293 -41.23 -44.80 -21.46
C MET A 293 -40.46 -46.00 -20.90
N LEU A 294 -39.52 -46.58 -21.65
CA LEU A 294 -38.67 -47.70 -21.21
C LEU A 294 -37.22 -47.21 -21.03
N PRO A 295 -36.58 -47.43 -19.86
CA PRO A 295 -35.16 -47.15 -19.68
C PRO A 295 -34.30 -48.07 -20.55
N SER A 296 -33.12 -47.62 -20.99
CA SER A 296 -32.19 -48.48 -21.74
C SER A 296 -31.78 -49.70 -20.90
N ILE A 297 -31.23 -50.74 -21.53
CA ILE A 297 -30.77 -51.93 -20.80
C ILE A 297 -29.72 -51.55 -19.73
N TRP A 298 -28.96 -50.48 -19.95
CA TRP A 298 -28.06 -49.91 -18.95
C TRP A 298 -28.81 -49.24 -17.80
N ASP A 299 -29.70 -48.29 -18.11
CA ASP A 299 -30.41 -47.48 -17.10
C ASP A 299 -31.34 -48.34 -16.24
N MET A 300 -31.94 -49.39 -16.82
CA MET A 300 -32.66 -50.46 -16.12
C MET A 300 -31.75 -51.18 -15.10
N GLY A 301 -30.49 -51.44 -15.46
CA GLY A 301 -29.49 -52.01 -14.55
C GLY A 301 -29.12 -51.06 -13.41
N LEU A 302 -29.09 -49.74 -13.66
CA LEU A 302 -28.89 -48.71 -12.63
C LEU A 302 -30.11 -48.64 -11.68
N GLU A 303 -31.32 -48.59 -12.23
CA GLU A 303 -32.60 -48.54 -11.52
C GLU A 303 -32.74 -49.71 -10.53
N LEU A 304 -32.45 -50.94 -10.99
CA LEU A 304 -32.55 -52.14 -10.16
C LEU A 304 -31.49 -52.16 -9.04
N PHE A 305 -30.25 -51.73 -9.32
CA PHE A 305 -29.19 -51.67 -8.31
C PHE A 305 -29.45 -50.57 -7.27
N ARG A 306 -29.94 -49.40 -7.70
CA ARG A 306 -30.45 -48.35 -6.79
C ARG A 306 -31.53 -48.92 -5.89
N THR A 307 -32.60 -49.46 -6.48
CA THR A 307 -33.82 -49.91 -5.77
C THR A 307 -33.56 -51.04 -4.78
N HIS A 308 -32.72 -52.03 -5.14
CA HIS A 308 -32.58 -53.26 -4.35
C HIS A 308 -31.27 -53.37 -3.55
N ILE A 309 -30.23 -52.58 -3.86
CA ILE A 309 -28.98 -52.58 -3.06
C ILE A 309 -28.85 -51.30 -2.26
N ILE A 310 -28.80 -50.13 -2.91
CA ILE A 310 -28.42 -48.88 -2.21
C ILE A 310 -29.61 -48.21 -1.51
N SER A 311 -30.85 -48.44 -1.94
CA SER A 311 -32.07 -47.97 -1.24
C SER A 311 -32.47 -48.80 -0.01
N ASP A 312 -31.76 -49.89 0.34
CA ASP A 312 -31.86 -50.47 1.69
C ASP A 312 -31.18 -49.53 2.68
N GLN A 313 -31.95 -48.93 3.59
CA GLN A 313 -31.47 -47.90 4.53
C GLN A 313 -30.21 -48.31 5.32
N LYS A 314 -30.04 -49.61 5.62
CA LYS A 314 -28.85 -50.10 6.34
C LYS A 314 -27.63 -50.15 5.45
N VAL A 315 -27.80 -50.48 4.16
CA VAL A 315 -26.74 -50.42 3.16
C VAL A 315 -26.39 -48.97 2.84
N GLN A 316 -27.40 -48.12 2.65
CA GLN A 316 -27.25 -46.68 2.35
C GLN A 316 -26.43 -45.97 3.43
N ASN A 317 -26.91 -45.97 4.69
CA ASN A 317 -26.30 -45.24 5.79
C ASN A 317 -24.86 -45.72 6.01
N LYS A 318 -24.64 -47.04 6.07
CA LYS A 318 -23.32 -47.65 6.29
C LYS A 318 -22.33 -47.37 5.15
N THR A 319 -22.80 -47.16 3.92
CA THR A 319 -21.96 -46.72 2.80
C THR A 319 -21.56 -45.25 2.97
N ILE A 320 -22.53 -44.38 3.28
CA ILE A 320 -22.31 -42.94 3.49
C ILE A 320 -21.41 -42.69 4.71
N ASP A 321 -21.74 -43.25 5.87
CA ASP A 321 -20.96 -43.14 7.11
C ASP A 321 -19.53 -43.70 6.93
N GLY A 322 -19.38 -44.75 6.12
CA GLY A 322 -18.06 -45.31 5.76
C GLY A 322 -17.23 -44.39 4.87
N ILE A 323 -17.84 -43.77 3.87
CA ILE A 323 -17.18 -42.77 3.02
C ILE A 323 -16.79 -41.54 3.85
N LEU A 324 -17.69 -41.04 4.69
CA LEU A 324 -17.45 -39.88 5.56
C LEU A 324 -16.29 -40.14 6.53
N LEU A 325 -16.25 -41.32 7.17
CA LEU A 325 -15.16 -41.71 8.08
C LEU A 325 -13.80 -41.78 7.36
N LEU A 326 -13.75 -42.24 6.10
CA LEU A 326 -12.50 -42.22 5.33
C LEU A 326 -12.04 -40.78 5.03
N ILE A 327 -12.95 -39.87 4.69
CA ILE A 327 -12.61 -38.47 4.43
C ILE A 327 -12.17 -37.75 5.72
N GLU A 328 -12.81 -38.03 6.86
CA GLU A 328 -12.40 -37.52 8.18
C GLU A 328 -10.98 -37.98 8.55
N ARG A 329 -10.67 -39.27 8.33
CA ARG A 329 -9.34 -39.84 8.53
C ARG A 329 -8.28 -39.19 7.64
N GLU A 330 -8.59 -38.93 6.37
CA GLU A 330 -7.68 -38.22 5.47
C GLU A 330 -7.46 -36.75 5.91
N ARG A 331 -8.50 -36.07 6.41
CA ARG A 331 -8.36 -34.73 7.02
C ARG A 331 -7.49 -34.75 8.29
N ASN A 332 -7.42 -35.87 8.99
CA ASN A 332 -6.52 -36.10 10.12
C ASN A 332 -5.12 -36.61 9.72
N GLY A 333 -4.87 -36.85 8.42
CA GLY A 333 -3.56 -37.26 7.88
C GLY A 333 -3.35 -38.78 7.75
N GLU A 334 -4.37 -39.61 7.95
CA GLU A 334 -4.29 -41.04 7.61
C GLU A 334 -4.31 -41.24 6.09
N ALA A 335 -3.49 -42.19 5.59
CA ALA A 335 -3.51 -42.56 4.18
C ALA A 335 -4.73 -43.46 3.87
N ILE A 336 -5.54 -43.05 2.89
CA ILE A 336 -6.77 -43.75 2.50
C ILE A 336 -6.74 -44.23 1.05
N ASP A 337 -7.63 -45.19 0.73
CA ASP A 337 -7.82 -45.70 -0.63
C ASP A 337 -8.66 -44.70 -1.47
N ARG A 338 -7.98 -43.69 -2.03
CA ARG A 338 -8.57 -42.69 -2.94
C ARG A 338 -9.26 -43.32 -4.16
N SER A 339 -8.82 -44.51 -4.60
CA SER A 339 -9.42 -45.21 -5.75
C SER A 339 -10.80 -45.80 -5.40
N LEU A 340 -10.91 -46.39 -4.21
CA LEU A 340 -12.18 -46.87 -3.65
C LEU A 340 -13.18 -45.72 -3.46
N LEU A 341 -12.74 -44.57 -2.92
CA LEU A 341 -13.63 -43.40 -2.78
C LEU A 341 -14.12 -42.88 -4.13
N ARG A 342 -13.23 -42.72 -5.12
CA ARG A 342 -13.64 -42.29 -6.47
C ARG A 342 -14.65 -43.25 -7.09
N SER A 343 -14.45 -44.57 -6.96
CA SER A 343 -15.37 -45.58 -7.50
C SER A 343 -16.74 -45.53 -6.82
N LEU A 344 -16.77 -45.47 -5.48
CA LEU A 344 -18.02 -45.40 -4.71
C LEU A 344 -18.76 -44.08 -4.90
N LEU A 345 -18.07 -42.95 -5.04
CA LEU A 345 -18.71 -41.66 -5.28
C LEU A 345 -19.20 -41.52 -6.73
N SER A 346 -18.49 -42.10 -7.71
CA SER A 346 -19.02 -42.30 -9.07
C SER A 346 -20.32 -43.10 -9.01
N MET A 347 -20.33 -44.26 -8.33
CA MET A 347 -21.55 -45.06 -8.14
C MET A 347 -22.72 -44.24 -7.57
N LEU A 348 -22.50 -43.39 -6.55
CA LEU A 348 -23.57 -42.54 -6.01
C LEU A 348 -24.05 -41.48 -7.02
N SER A 349 -23.19 -41.00 -7.91
CA SER A 349 -23.53 -40.04 -8.97
C SER A 349 -24.27 -40.73 -10.14
N ASP A 350 -23.74 -41.86 -10.63
CA ASP A 350 -24.31 -42.74 -11.66
C ASP A 350 -25.72 -43.24 -11.27
N LEU A 351 -25.93 -43.55 -9.98
CA LEU A 351 -27.22 -43.95 -9.41
C LEU A 351 -28.14 -42.76 -9.05
N GLN A 352 -27.70 -41.52 -9.27
CA GLN A 352 -28.44 -40.27 -9.00
C GLN A 352 -28.94 -40.16 -7.55
N ILE A 353 -28.03 -40.37 -6.59
CA ILE A 353 -28.27 -40.29 -5.13
C ILE A 353 -27.20 -39.49 -4.37
N TYR A 354 -26.10 -39.10 -5.04
CA TYR A 354 -24.99 -38.34 -4.47
C TYR A 354 -25.47 -37.07 -3.73
N GLN A 355 -26.28 -36.23 -4.38
CA GLN A 355 -26.70 -34.94 -3.82
C GLN A 355 -27.63 -35.12 -2.60
N ASP A 356 -28.71 -35.89 -2.76
CA ASP A 356 -29.71 -36.10 -1.71
C ASP A 356 -29.17 -36.85 -0.48
N SER A 357 -28.30 -37.85 -0.71
CA SER A 357 -27.93 -38.83 0.34
C SER A 357 -26.54 -38.60 0.92
N PHE A 358 -25.57 -38.17 0.11
CA PHE A 358 -24.19 -37.96 0.54
C PHE A 358 -23.86 -36.48 0.76
N GLU A 359 -24.08 -35.63 -0.23
CA GLU A 359 -23.58 -34.24 -0.23
C GLU A 359 -24.10 -33.42 0.95
N HIS A 360 -25.39 -33.50 1.28
CA HIS A 360 -25.95 -32.80 2.45
C HIS A 360 -25.22 -33.19 3.74
N ARG A 361 -25.09 -34.49 4.01
CA ARG A 361 -24.42 -35.00 5.23
C ARG A 361 -22.91 -34.73 5.21
N PHE A 362 -22.28 -34.78 4.05
CA PHE A 362 -20.87 -34.42 3.89
C PHE A 362 -20.62 -32.95 4.22
N LEU A 363 -21.47 -32.04 3.75
CA LEU A 363 -21.37 -30.61 4.05
C LEU A 363 -21.70 -30.32 5.52
N GLU A 364 -22.69 -30.99 6.11
CA GLU A 364 -23.04 -30.90 7.53
C GLU A 364 -21.87 -31.33 8.44
N GLU A 365 -21.26 -32.50 8.18
CA GLU A 365 -20.11 -32.99 8.93
C GLU A 365 -18.86 -32.13 8.71
N THR A 366 -18.65 -31.65 7.49
CA THR A 366 -17.54 -30.73 7.17
C THR A 366 -17.69 -29.39 7.89
N ASN A 367 -18.91 -28.86 7.98
CA ASN A 367 -19.24 -27.65 8.71
C ASN A 367 -18.96 -27.82 10.21
N ARG A 368 -19.41 -28.94 10.80
CA ARG A 368 -19.15 -29.32 12.20
C ARG A 368 -17.64 -29.43 12.50
N LEU A 369 -16.88 -30.11 11.64
CA LEU A 369 -15.44 -30.30 11.78
C LEU A 369 -14.69 -28.96 11.74
N TYR A 370 -14.91 -28.13 10.71
CA TYR A 370 -14.17 -26.88 10.58
C TYR A 370 -14.61 -25.78 11.56
N ALA A 371 -15.86 -25.80 12.06
CA ALA A 371 -16.26 -24.93 13.16
C ALA A 371 -15.45 -25.22 14.44
N ALA A 372 -15.27 -26.51 14.78
CA ALA A 372 -14.46 -26.94 15.92
C ALA A 372 -12.96 -26.70 15.68
N GLU A 373 -12.43 -27.00 14.48
CA GLU A 373 -11.03 -26.77 14.14
C GLU A 373 -10.67 -25.27 14.17
N GLY A 374 -11.55 -24.40 13.65
CA GLY A 374 -11.37 -22.96 13.67
C GLY A 374 -11.31 -22.39 15.08
N GLN A 375 -12.31 -22.69 15.92
CA GLN A 375 -12.36 -22.22 17.32
C GLN A 375 -11.15 -22.68 18.14
N ARG A 376 -10.72 -23.93 17.95
CA ARG A 376 -9.57 -24.52 18.66
C ARG A 376 -8.25 -23.89 18.22
N LEU A 377 -7.97 -23.85 16.93
CA LEU A 377 -6.68 -23.36 16.42
C LEU A 377 -6.50 -21.84 16.59
N MET A 378 -7.59 -21.06 16.67
CA MET A 378 -7.53 -19.63 17.02
C MET A 378 -6.95 -19.38 18.44
N GLN A 379 -7.19 -20.34 19.34
CA GLN A 379 -6.69 -20.31 20.71
C GLN A 379 -5.29 -20.95 20.80
N GLU A 380 -5.09 -22.12 20.20
CA GLU A 380 -3.84 -22.89 20.27
C GLU A 380 -2.64 -22.27 19.53
N ARG A 381 -2.87 -21.50 18.44
CA ARG A 381 -1.79 -21.04 17.54
C ARG A 381 -1.76 -19.54 17.32
N GLU A 382 -0.61 -19.04 16.87
CA GLU A 382 -0.48 -17.66 16.42
C GLU A 382 -1.00 -17.43 15.00
N VAL A 383 -1.36 -16.17 14.71
CA VAL A 383 -2.01 -15.79 13.45
C VAL A 383 -1.25 -16.19 12.17
N PRO A 384 0.10 -16.05 12.07
CA PRO A 384 0.86 -16.58 10.94
C PRO A 384 0.60 -18.07 10.68
N GLU A 385 0.69 -18.89 11.73
CA GLU A 385 0.53 -20.35 11.65
C GLU A 385 -0.92 -20.75 11.35
N TYR A 386 -1.88 -19.99 11.89
CA TYR A 386 -3.29 -20.17 11.60
C TYR A 386 -3.59 -19.92 10.12
N LEU A 387 -3.13 -18.81 9.55
CA LEU A 387 -3.36 -18.47 8.13
C LEU A 387 -2.73 -19.50 7.19
N HIS A 388 -1.51 -19.97 7.49
CA HIS A 388 -0.88 -21.07 6.76
C HIS A 388 -1.69 -22.38 6.85
N HIS A 389 -2.24 -22.70 8.03
CA HIS A 389 -3.12 -23.87 8.20
C HIS A 389 -4.42 -23.74 7.39
N VAL A 390 -5.06 -22.57 7.37
CA VAL A 390 -6.26 -22.34 6.54
C VAL A 390 -5.95 -22.49 5.05
N ASN A 391 -4.83 -21.93 4.57
CA ASN A 391 -4.44 -22.10 3.17
C ASN A 391 -4.21 -23.58 2.83
N LYS A 392 -3.48 -24.31 3.68
CA LYS A 392 -3.27 -25.76 3.53
C LYS A 392 -4.60 -26.53 3.50
N ARG A 393 -5.59 -26.17 4.33
CA ARG A 393 -6.94 -26.78 4.28
C ARG A 393 -7.68 -26.49 2.97
N LEU A 394 -7.58 -25.27 2.44
CA LEU A 394 -8.18 -24.93 1.14
C LEU A 394 -7.52 -25.68 -0.03
N GLU A 395 -6.20 -25.88 0.02
CA GLU A 395 -5.44 -26.68 -0.95
C GLU A 395 -5.79 -28.17 -0.86
N GLU A 396 -5.86 -28.75 0.34
CA GLU A 396 -6.27 -30.14 0.54
C GLU A 396 -7.70 -30.41 0.05
N GLU A 397 -8.66 -29.53 0.35
CA GLU A 397 -10.04 -29.72 -0.09
C GLU A 397 -10.18 -29.52 -1.61
N ALA A 398 -9.38 -28.64 -2.22
CA ALA A 398 -9.29 -28.53 -3.68
C ALA A 398 -8.72 -29.80 -4.35
N ASP A 399 -7.70 -30.42 -3.75
CA ASP A 399 -7.17 -31.72 -4.19
C ASP A 399 -8.22 -32.85 -4.01
N ARG A 400 -8.98 -32.87 -2.91
CA ARG A 400 -10.07 -33.83 -2.69
C ARG A 400 -11.17 -33.72 -3.74
N ILE A 401 -11.51 -32.51 -4.18
CA ILE A 401 -12.44 -32.26 -5.29
C ILE A 401 -11.92 -32.88 -6.59
N ILE A 402 -10.67 -32.62 -6.96
CA ILE A 402 -10.06 -33.19 -8.19
C ILE A 402 -9.86 -34.72 -8.07
N THR A 403 -9.71 -35.22 -6.85
CA THR A 403 -9.40 -36.63 -6.57
C THR A 403 -10.62 -37.54 -6.54
N TYR A 404 -11.72 -37.19 -5.86
CA TYR A 404 -12.85 -38.13 -5.72
C TYR A 404 -14.26 -37.52 -5.51
N LEU A 405 -14.42 -36.24 -5.19
CA LEU A 405 -15.76 -35.63 -5.04
C LEU A 405 -16.37 -35.24 -6.41
N ASP A 406 -17.68 -34.99 -6.44
CA ASP A 406 -18.33 -34.42 -7.62
C ASP A 406 -18.01 -32.92 -7.77
N GLN A 407 -17.89 -32.47 -9.03
CA GLN A 407 -17.55 -31.09 -9.39
C GLN A 407 -18.62 -30.07 -8.92
N SER A 408 -19.87 -30.49 -8.71
CA SER A 408 -20.93 -29.66 -8.12
C SER A 408 -20.63 -29.27 -6.67
N THR A 409 -20.00 -30.16 -5.90
CA THR A 409 -19.66 -29.96 -4.48
C THR A 409 -18.58 -28.91 -4.23
N GLN A 410 -17.78 -28.54 -5.24
CA GLN A 410 -16.70 -27.56 -5.07
C GLN A 410 -17.18 -26.25 -4.43
N LYS A 411 -18.28 -25.68 -4.92
CA LYS A 411 -18.75 -24.36 -4.49
C LYS A 411 -19.37 -24.38 -3.09
N PRO A 412 -20.27 -25.32 -2.73
CA PRO A 412 -20.74 -25.46 -1.35
C PRO A 412 -19.63 -25.79 -0.35
N LEU A 413 -18.69 -26.68 -0.72
CA LEU A 413 -17.59 -27.11 0.14
C LEU A 413 -16.65 -25.96 0.48
N ILE A 414 -16.03 -25.32 -0.53
CA ILE A 414 -15.04 -24.26 -0.30
C ILE A 414 -15.69 -23.07 0.44
N ALA A 415 -16.94 -22.71 0.11
CA ALA A 415 -17.67 -21.66 0.84
C ALA A 415 -17.92 -22.02 2.32
N THR A 416 -18.07 -23.31 2.66
CA THR A 416 -18.21 -23.78 4.04
C THR A 416 -16.88 -23.70 4.80
N VAL A 417 -15.76 -24.08 4.15
CA VAL A 417 -14.40 -23.98 4.73
C VAL A 417 -14.03 -22.51 4.96
N GLU A 418 -14.20 -21.65 3.95
CA GLU A 418 -13.94 -20.21 4.04
C GLU A 418 -14.83 -19.53 5.07
N LYS A 419 -16.09 -19.96 5.22
CA LYS A 419 -16.97 -19.46 6.28
C LYS A 419 -16.43 -19.82 7.67
N GLN A 420 -16.16 -21.10 7.95
CA GLN A 420 -15.84 -21.54 9.31
C GLN A 420 -14.41 -21.22 9.76
N LEU A 421 -13.44 -21.24 8.84
CA LEU A 421 -12.04 -20.95 9.18
C LEU A 421 -11.65 -19.46 9.03
N LEU A 422 -12.43 -18.64 8.33
CA LEU A 422 -12.14 -17.21 8.19
C LEU A 422 -13.34 -16.34 8.56
N GLY A 423 -14.52 -16.62 7.98
CA GLY A 423 -15.73 -15.80 8.13
C GLY A 423 -16.16 -15.55 9.58
N GLU A 424 -16.29 -16.59 10.39
CA GLU A 424 -16.68 -16.47 11.80
C GLU A 424 -15.57 -15.87 12.69
N HIS A 425 -14.34 -15.71 12.18
CA HIS A 425 -13.14 -15.32 12.95
C HIS A 425 -12.43 -14.06 12.47
N LEU A 426 -12.89 -13.39 11.41
CA LEU A 426 -12.23 -12.24 10.76
C LEU A 426 -11.71 -11.20 11.76
N THR A 427 -12.58 -10.73 12.66
CA THR A 427 -12.26 -9.69 13.64
C THR A 427 -11.27 -10.19 14.70
N ALA A 428 -11.41 -11.44 15.15
CA ALA A 428 -10.52 -12.04 16.16
C ALA A 428 -9.09 -12.21 15.63
N ILE A 429 -8.94 -12.65 14.38
CA ILE A 429 -7.64 -12.75 13.67
C ILE A 429 -6.94 -11.39 13.66
N LEU A 430 -7.65 -10.33 13.29
CA LEU A 430 -7.07 -8.98 13.18
C LEU A 430 -6.74 -8.39 14.56
N GLN A 431 -7.63 -8.56 15.54
CA GLN A 431 -7.40 -8.11 16.93
C GLN A 431 -6.22 -8.82 17.61
N LYS A 432 -6.03 -10.13 17.34
CA LYS A 432 -4.90 -10.90 17.90
C LYS A 432 -3.57 -10.55 17.20
N GLY A 433 -3.54 -10.51 15.86
CA GLY A 433 -2.29 -10.56 15.10
C GLY A 433 -1.95 -9.37 14.20
N LEU A 434 -2.90 -8.54 13.75
CA LEU A 434 -2.61 -7.58 12.67
C LEU A 434 -1.53 -6.57 13.06
N ASN A 435 -1.58 -6.02 14.28
CA ASN A 435 -0.60 -5.05 14.74
C ASN A 435 0.82 -5.64 14.74
N HIS A 436 1.00 -6.84 15.30
CA HIS A 436 2.28 -7.55 15.33
C HIS A 436 2.82 -7.84 13.91
N LEU A 437 1.97 -8.29 12.98
CA LEU A 437 2.33 -8.51 11.57
C LEU A 437 2.82 -7.22 10.88
N LEU A 438 2.15 -6.10 11.15
CA LEU A 438 2.51 -4.79 10.59
C LEU A 438 3.75 -4.20 11.27
N ASP A 439 3.89 -4.32 12.59
CA ASP A 439 5.05 -3.85 13.36
C ASP A 439 6.33 -4.59 12.93
N GLU A 440 6.32 -5.93 12.90
CA GLU A 440 7.46 -6.74 12.44
C GLU A 440 7.64 -6.76 10.90
N ASN A 441 6.75 -6.12 10.15
CA ASN A 441 6.83 -6.03 8.69
C ASN A 441 6.82 -7.41 7.98
N ARG A 442 5.96 -8.33 8.42
CA ARG A 442 5.88 -9.70 7.88
C ARG A 442 5.15 -9.75 6.53
N ILE A 443 5.82 -9.29 5.47
CA ILE A 443 5.29 -9.17 4.09
C ILE A 443 4.61 -10.46 3.59
N GLN A 444 5.18 -11.63 3.88
CA GLN A 444 4.61 -12.92 3.44
C GLN A 444 3.27 -13.21 4.13
N ASP A 445 3.22 -13.12 5.45
CA ASP A 445 1.99 -13.31 6.24
C ASP A 445 0.91 -12.28 5.89
N LEU A 446 1.29 -11.01 5.68
CA LEU A 446 0.38 -9.93 5.28
C LEU A 446 -0.21 -10.15 3.88
N SER A 447 0.59 -10.68 2.95
CA SER A 447 0.13 -11.06 1.60
C SER A 447 -0.87 -12.22 1.67
N LEU A 448 -0.57 -13.24 2.47
CA LEU A 448 -1.45 -14.40 2.68
C LEU A 448 -2.77 -13.98 3.36
N LEU A 449 -2.69 -13.14 4.39
CA LEU A 449 -3.84 -12.56 5.08
C LEU A 449 -4.75 -11.84 4.07
N TYR A 450 -4.20 -10.96 3.24
CA TYR A 450 -4.98 -10.22 2.24
C TYR A 450 -5.65 -11.14 1.20
N GLN A 451 -4.95 -12.17 0.71
CA GLN A 451 -5.51 -13.16 -0.21
C GLN A 451 -6.67 -13.96 0.42
N LEU A 452 -6.52 -14.41 1.67
CA LEU A 452 -7.56 -15.14 2.40
C LEU A 452 -8.76 -14.25 2.73
N PHE A 453 -8.53 -13.02 3.21
CA PHE A 453 -9.59 -12.05 3.53
C PHE A 453 -10.32 -11.52 2.28
N SER A 454 -9.73 -11.67 1.08
CA SER A 454 -10.37 -11.33 -0.20
C SER A 454 -11.40 -12.35 -0.66
N ARG A 455 -11.35 -13.60 -0.16
CA ARG A 455 -12.36 -14.64 -0.46
C ARG A 455 -13.67 -14.41 0.30
N VAL A 456 -13.57 -13.96 1.56
CA VAL A 456 -14.71 -13.80 2.45
C VAL A 456 -15.48 -12.50 2.19
N ARG A 457 -16.82 -12.60 2.07
CA ARG A 457 -17.70 -11.43 1.94
C ARG A 457 -17.53 -10.48 3.14
N GLY A 458 -16.91 -9.33 2.89
CA GLY A 458 -16.64 -8.30 3.89
C GLY A 458 -15.25 -8.35 4.52
N GLY A 459 -14.46 -9.41 4.32
CA GLY A 459 -13.11 -9.54 4.91
C GLY A 459 -12.20 -8.36 4.58
N VAL A 460 -12.14 -7.96 3.31
CA VAL A 460 -11.39 -6.77 2.86
C VAL A 460 -11.86 -5.48 3.55
N GLN A 461 -13.15 -5.34 3.87
CA GLN A 461 -13.69 -4.14 4.52
C GLN A 461 -13.29 -4.07 6.00
N VAL A 462 -13.31 -5.20 6.70
CA VAL A 462 -12.90 -5.29 8.11
C VAL A 462 -11.38 -5.12 8.24
N LEU A 463 -10.60 -5.72 7.32
CA LEU A 463 -9.15 -5.49 7.22
C LEU A 463 -8.83 -4.01 6.97
N LEU A 464 -9.53 -3.35 6.05
CA LEU A 464 -9.35 -1.93 5.75
C LEU A 464 -9.63 -1.07 7.00
N GLN A 465 -10.66 -1.37 7.79
CA GLN A 465 -10.94 -0.65 9.04
C GLN A 465 -9.79 -0.79 10.04
N HIS A 466 -9.40 -2.02 10.41
CA HIS A 466 -8.33 -2.25 11.39
C HIS A 466 -6.99 -1.64 10.96
N TRP A 467 -6.69 -1.66 9.65
CA TRP A 467 -5.48 -1.06 9.12
C TRP A 467 -5.54 0.49 9.09
N ILE A 468 -6.71 1.12 8.91
CA ILE A 468 -6.89 2.58 9.13
C ILE A 468 -6.63 2.93 10.59
N GLU A 469 -7.20 2.14 11.51
CA GLU A 469 -7.05 2.33 12.95
C GLU A 469 -5.59 2.17 13.38
N TYR A 470 -4.88 1.15 12.89
CA TYR A 470 -3.44 0.97 13.08
C TYR A 470 -2.63 2.19 12.58
N ILE A 471 -2.87 2.69 11.36
CA ILE A 471 -2.13 3.86 10.85
C ILE A 471 -2.41 5.11 11.70
N LYS A 472 -3.68 5.36 12.05
CA LYS A 472 -4.06 6.50 12.90
C LYS A 472 -3.48 6.38 14.31
N ALA A 473 -3.34 5.16 14.84
CA ALA A 473 -2.73 4.88 16.14
C ALA A 473 -1.19 5.02 16.12
N PHE A 474 -0.49 4.24 15.30
CA PHE A 474 0.97 4.26 15.19
C PHE A 474 1.48 5.66 14.83
N GLY A 475 0.89 6.28 13.81
CA GLY A 475 1.19 7.64 13.38
C GLY A 475 0.95 8.70 14.47
N SER A 476 -0.07 8.52 15.32
CA SER A 476 -0.27 9.38 16.50
C SER A 476 0.91 9.31 17.47
N THR A 477 1.55 8.14 17.64
CA THR A 477 2.72 8.02 18.55
C THR A 477 3.96 8.75 18.03
N ILE A 478 4.12 8.85 16.71
CA ILE A 478 5.20 9.61 16.06
C ILE A 478 4.99 11.10 16.32
N VAL A 479 3.78 11.62 16.04
CA VAL A 479 3.57 13.08 16.01
C VAL A 479 3.23 13.74 17.34
N ILE A 480 2.63 13.02 18.31
CA ILE A 480 2.08 13.66 19.52
C ILE A 480 3.16 14.02 20.55
N ASN A 481 4.14 13.15 20.81
CA ASN A 481 5.13 13.38 21.88
C ASN A 481 6.16 14.47 21.47
N PRO A 482 6.26 15.61 22.20
CA PRO A 482 7.26 16.65 21.92
C PRO A 482 8.72 16.19 22.03
N GLU A 483 9.01 15.14 22.81
CA GLU A 483 10.36 14.58 22.93
C GLU A 483 10.88 14.01 21.61
N LYS A 484 9.96 13.53 20.75
CA LYS A 484 10.25 13.02 19.40
C LYS A 484 10.40 14.11 18.33
N ASP A 485 10.25 15.40 18.65
CA ASP A 485 10.33 16.51 17.67
C ASP A 485 11.61 16.49 16.80
N LYS A 486 12.70 15.89 17.30
CA LYS A 486 13.98 15.77 16.58
C LYS A 486 13.99 14.69 15.50
N THR A 487 13.24 13.59 15.69
CA THR A 487 13.20 12.43 14.80
C THR A 487 11.92 12.35 13.98
N MET A 488 10.86 13.06 14.41
CA MET A 488 9.51 13.06 13.85
C MET A 488 9.43 13.02 12.32
N VAL A 489 10.16 13.89 11.62
CA VAL A 489 10.06 13.97 10.15
C VAL A 489 10.70 12.75 9.48
N GLN A 490 11.77 12.19 10.04
CA GLN A 490 12.38 10.96 9.55
C GLN A 490 11.46 9.76 9.85
N GLU A 491 10.96 9.63 11.09
CA GLU A 491 10.00 8.58 11.46
C GLU A 491 8.73 8.60 10.60
N LEU A 492 8.24 9.78 10.21
CA LEU A 492 7.10 9.93 9.28
C LEU A 492 7.41 9.46 7.85
N LEU A 493 8.63 9.74 7.35
CA LEU A 493 9.08 9.31 6.02
C LEU A 493 9.27 7.78 5.99
N ASP A 494 9.95 7.22 6.99
CA ASP A 494 10.22 5.79 7.10
C ASP A 494 8.92 4.99 7.28
N PHE A 495 7.98 5.51 8.08
CA PHE A 495 6.65 4.92 8.24
C PHE A 495 5.82 5.00 6.96
N LYS A 496 5.92 6.09 6.20
CA LYS A 496 5.24 6.22 4.89
C LYS A 496 5.79 5.23 3.87
N ASP A 497 7.11 5.09 3.77
CA ASP A 497 7.78 4.10 2.92
C ASP A 497 7.34 2.66 3.26
N LYS A 498 7.31 2.33 4.56
CA LYS A 498 6.84 1.02 5.06
C LYS A 498 5.39 0.75 4.67
N VAL A 499 4.49 1.72 4.89
CA VAL A 499 3.07 1.58 4.55
C VAL A 499 2.86 1.47 3.04
N ASP A 500 3.55 2.26 2.22
CA ASP A 500 3.46 2.18 0.76
C ASP A 500 3.92 0.81 0.25
N HIS A 501 5.02 0.27 0.78
CA HIS A 501 5.54 -1.04 0.39
C HIS A 501 4.58 -2.19 0.74
N ILE A 502 3.89 -2.11 1.88
CA ILE A 502 2.85 -3.07 2.26
C ILE A 502 1.64 -2.99 1.31
N ILE A 503 1.21 -1.79 0.91
CA ILE A 503 0.11 -1.63 -0.06
C ILE A 503 0.51 -2.15 -1.46
N ASP A 504 1.74 -1.87 -1.88
CA ASP A 504 2.32 -2.30 -3.16
C ASP A 504 2.39 -3.83 -3.28
N VAL A 505 3.06 -4.48 -2.32
CA VAL A 505 3.33 -5.92 -2.36
C VAL A 505 2.20 -6.76 -1.76
N CYS A 506 1.76 -6.45 -0.53
CA CYS A 506 0.83 -7.31 0.19
C CYS A 506 -0.61 -7.13 -0.28
N PHE A 507 -1.02 -5.89 -0.55
CA PHE A 507 -2.39 -5.54 -0.93
C PHE A 507 -2.56 -5.31 -2.44
N LEU A 508 -1.56 -5.69 -3.25
CA LEU A 508 -1.60 -5.69 -4.72
C LEU A 508 -2.04 -4.35 -5.33
N LYS A 509 -1.56 -3.23 -4.77
CA LYS A 509 -1.93 -1.85 -5.16
C LYS A 509 -3.43 -1.54 -5.08
N ASN A 510 -4.17 -2.17 -4.17
CA ASN A 510 -5.61 -1.91 -4.02
C ASN A 510 -5.90 -0.45 -3.64
N GLU A 511 -6.50 0.29 -4.57
CA GLU A 511 -6.85 1.71 -4.45
C GLU A 511 -7.68 2.06 -3.20
N LYS A 512 -8.45 1.12 -2.63
CA LYS A 512 -9.16 1.37 -1.36
C LYS A 512 -8.19 1.62 -0.21
N PHE A 513 -7.11 0.85 -0.13
CA PHE A 513 -6.03 1.06 0.84
C PHE A 513 -5.22 2.31 0.47
N VAL A 514 -4.89 2.53 -0.80
CA VAL A 514 -4.17 3.76 -1.24
C VAL A 514 -4.92 5.03 -0.82
N ASN A 515 -6.25 5.08 -0.95
CA ASN A 515 -7.04 6.25 -0.61
C ASN A 515 -7.31 6.40 0.90
N ALA A 516 -7.59 5.29 1.59
CA ALA A 516 -7.71 5.29 3.04
C ALA A 516 -6.37 5.61 3.76
N MET A 517 -5.22 5.37 3.12
CA MET A 517 -3.90 5.74 3.63
C MET A 517 -3.74 7.27 3.64
N LYS A 518 -4.13 7.93 2.54
CA LYS A 518 -4.10 9.39 2.42
C LYS A 518 -4.94 10.03 3.52
N GLU A 519 -6.18 9.56 3.69
CA GLU A 519 -7.09 10.02 4.75
C GLU A 519 -6.52 9.75 6.16
N ALA A 520 -5.92 8.58 6.39
CA ALA A 520 -5.33 8.23 7.67
C ALA A 520 -4.13 9.11 8.05
N PHE A 521 -3.20 9.32 7.10
CA PHE A 521 -2.05 10.22 7.28
C PHE A 521 -2.49 11.68 7.50
N GLU A 522 -3.43 12.19 6.70
CA GLU A 522 -4.02 13.51 6.89
C GLU A 522 -4.71 13.65 8.25
N THR A 523 -5.44 12.63 8.70
CA THR A 523 -6.09 12.63 10.02
C THR A 523 -5.07 12.71 11.16
N PHE A 524 -4.05 11.83 11.18
CA PHE A 524 -3.15 11.75 12.33
C PHE A 524 -2.11 12.88 12.35
N ILE A 525 -1.60 13.33 11.21
CA ILE A 525 -0.61 14.43 11.15
C ILE A 525 -1.24 15.72 11.70
N ASN A 526 -2.47 16.05 11.28
CA ASN A 526 -3.13 17.28 11.71
C ASN A 526 -3.69 17.22 13.15
N LYS A 527 -3.66 16.06 13.80
CA LYS A 527 -3.99 15.89 15.23
C LYS A 527 -3.05 16.69 16.15
N ARG A 528 -1.84 17.04 15.69
CA ARG A 528 -0.97 18.02 16.37
C ARG A 528 -0.92 19.35 15.61
N PRO A 529 -1.52 20.43 16.15
CA PRO A 529 -1.58 21.72 15.44
C PRO A 529 -0.20 22.33 15.16
N ASN A 530 0.00 22.80 13.92
CA ASN A 530 1.12 23.62 13.43
C ASN A 530 2.53 22.99 13.47
N LYS A 531 2.88 22.22 14.52
CA LYS A 531 4.24 21.75 14.76
C LYS A 531 4.80 20.81 13.67
N PRO A 532 4.02 19.91 13.04
CA PRO A 532 4.50 19.13 11.90
C PRO A 532 4.93 20.02 10.71
N ALA A 533 4.23 21.13 10.45
CA ALA A 533 4.61 22.10 9.41
C ALA A 533 5.92 22.83 9.74
N GLU A 534 6.09 23.26 10.98
CA GLU A 534 7.34 23.88 11.46
C GLU A 534 8.53 22.91 11.32
N LEU A 535 8.37 21.68 11.81
CA LEU A 535 9.44 20.68 11.78
C LEU A 535 9.79 20.25 10.35
N ILE A 536 8.81 20.16 9.44
CA ILE A 536 9.07 19.84 8.03
C ILE A 536 9.78 21.00 7.31
N ALA A 537 9.43 22.26 7.59
CA ALA A 537 10.19 23.42 7.08
C ALA A 537 11.65 23.40 7.56
N LYS A 538 11.87 23.14 8.85
CA LYS A 538 13.21 23.03 9.47
C LYS A 538 13.99 21.82 8.96
N TYR A 539 13.32 20.71 8.66
CA TYR A 539 13.95 19.53 8.06
C TYR A 539 14.43 19.84 6.64
N VAL A 540 13.60 20.45 5.79
CA VAL A 540 14.01 20.88 4.44
C VAL A 540 15.16 21.89 4.51
N ASP A 541 15.10 22.89 5.40
CA ASP A 541 16.21 23.82 5.62
C ASP A 541 17.50 23.09 6.05
N SER A 542 17.40 22.14 6.98
CA SER A 542 18.55 21.32 7.38
C SER A 542 19.10 20.47 6.24
N LYS A 543 18.28 20.09 5.25
CA LYS A 543 18.68 19.32 4.06
C LYS A 543 19.31 20.19 2.96
N LEU A 544 18.80 21.40 2.74
CA LEU A 544 19.29 22.37 1.75
C LEU A 544 20.52 23.19 2.19
N ARG A 545 21.14 22.90 3.34
CA ARG A 545 22.36 23.59 3.81
C ARG A 545 23.64 22.95 3.28
N ALA A 546 24.60 23.78 2.89
CA ALA A 546 25.93 23.44 2.33
C ALA A 546 26.88 22.60 3.24
N GLY A 547 26.39 22.07 4.36
CA GLY A 547 27.10 21.10 5.18
C GLY A 547 26.87 19.65 4.75
N ASN A 548 25.75 19.35 4.08
CA ASN A 548 25.35 17.98 3.75
C ASN A 548 26.06 17.48 2.49
N LYS A 549 27.34 17.11 2.63
CA LYS A 549 28.13 16.50 1.56
C LYS A 549 27.88 14.98 1.40
N GLU A 550 26.90 14.45 2.11
CA GLU A 550 26.61 13.01 2.21
C GLU A 550 25.51 12.53 1.25
N ALA A 551 24.82 13.45 0.56
CA ALA A 551 23.79 13.12 -0.43
C ALA A 551 24.16 13.72 -1.80
N THR A 552 23.95 12.96 -2.86
CA THR A 552 23.97 13.45 -4.25
C THR A 552 22.74 14.31 -4.55
N ASP A 553 22.78 15.10 -5.63
CA ASP A 553 21.63 15.90 -6.06
C ASP A 553 20.41 15.02 -6.41
N GLU A 554 20.62 13.79 -6.91
CA GLU A 554 19.54 12.83 -7.19
C GLU A 554 18.88 12.29 -5.90
N GLU A 555 19.67 11.93 -4.90
CA GLU A 555 19.16 11.51 -3.59
C GLU A 555 18.46 12.66 -2.86
N LEU A 556 18.97 13.89 -3.01
CA LEU A 556 18.36 15.10 -2.48
C LEU A 556 17.00 15.37 -3.15
N GLU A 557 16.93 15.35 -4.48
CA GLU A 557 15.67 15.55 -5.23
C GLU A 557 14.63 14.49 -4.87
N LYS A 558 15.01 13.21 -4.81
CA LYS A 558 14.16 12.10 -4.39
C LYS A 558 13.67 12.25 -2.94
N MET A 559 14.52 12.78 -2.05
CA MET A 559 14.14 13.11 -0.67
C MET A 559 13.14 14.27 -0.61
N LEU A 560 13.35 15.32 -1.40
CA LEU A 560 12.41 16.44 -1.52
C LEU A 560 11.03 15.95 -2.00
N ASP A 561 10.97 15.07 -2.99
CA ASP A 561 9.69 14.48 -3.45
C ASP A 561 8.96 13.69 -2.35
N LYS A 562 9.68 12.88 -1.56
CA LYS A 562 9.04 12.21 -0.39
C LYS A 562 8.52 13.20 0.63
N ILE A 563 9.27 14.27 0.93
CA ILE A 563 8.83 15.34 1.84
C ILE A 563 7.59 16.04 1.27
N MET A 564 7.54 16.30 -0.04
CA MET A 564 6.38 16.91 -0.69
C MET A 564 5.13 16.03 -0.65
N ILE A 565 5.27 14.70 -0.71
CA ILE A 565 4.17 13.75 -0.47
C ILE A 565 3.62 13.89 0.96
N ILE A 566 4.48 14.02 1.99
CA ILE A 566 4.03 14.25 3.37
C ILE A 566 3.40 15.65 3.52
N PHE A 567 3.96 16.67 2.87
CA PHE A 567 3.49 18.06 2.91
C PHE A 567 2.05 18.22 2.37
N ARG A 568 1.64 17.42 1.39
CA ARG A 568 0.24 17.37 0.90
C ARG A 568 -0.74 17.19 2.05
N PHE A 569 -0.47 16.28 2.98
CA PHE A 569 -1.33 15.93 4.12
C PHE A 569 -1.43 17.01 5.22
N ILE A 570 -0.69 18.12 5.14
CA ILE A 570 -0.63 19.13 6.22
C ILE A 570 -1.66 20.25 5.98
N TYR A 571 -2.45 20.64 6.99
CA TYR A 571 -3.31 21.82 6.92
C TYR A 571 -2.53 23.13 7.14
N GLY A 572 -1.59 23.17 8.10
CA GLY A 572 -0.78 24.37 8.42
C GLY A 572 0.28 24.76 7.38
N LYS A 573 -0.04 24.78 6.08
CA LYS A 573 0.92 25.12 5.00
C LYS A 573 1.43 26.57 5.07
N ASP A 574 0.67 27.46 5.71
CA ASP A 574 1.04 28.84 6.04
C ASP A 574 2.14 28.94 7.12
N VAL A 575 2.10 28.05 8.12
CA VAL A 575 3.19 27.89 9.10
C VAL A 575 4.46 27.42 8.38
N PHE A 576 4.33 26.47 7.45
CA PHE A 576 5.45 26.07 6.60
C PHE A 576 5.97 27.26 5.77
N GLU A 577 5.12 28.07 5.12
CA GLU A 577 5.55 29.29 4.39
C GLU A 577 6.39 30.20 5.28
N ALA A 578 5.92 30.50 6.49
CA ALA A 578 6.58 31.44 7.39
C ALA A 578 7.98 30.97 7.82
N PHE A 579 8.12 29.72 8.28
CA PHE A 579 9.41 29.16 8.66
C PHE A 579 10.33 28.95 7.45
N TYR A 580 9.82 28.39 6.35
CA TYR A 580 10.61 28.16 5.13
C TYR A 580 11.16 29.46 4.53
N LYS A 581 10.33 30.52 4.44
CA LYS A 581 10.73 31.85 3.97
C LYS A 581 11.81 32.49 4.84
N LYS A 582 11.65 32.39 6.16
CA LYS A 582 12.60 32.91 7.15
C LYS A 582 13.96 32.22 7.05
N ASP A 583 13.97 30.91 6.93
CA ASP A 583 15.20 30.15 6.87
C ASP A 583 15.84 30.19 5.47
N LEU A 584 15.05 30.27 4.38
CA LEU A 584 15.53 30.60 3.03
C LEU A 584 16.26 31.95 3.02
N ALA A 585 15.71 32.98 3.66
CA ALA A 585 16.38 34.28 3.77
C ALA A 585 17.76 34.16 4.46
N LYS A 586 17.86 33.34 5.52
CA LYS A 586 19.13 33.03 6.20
C LYS A 586 20.09 32.22 5.32
N ARG A 587 19.61 31.34 4.44
CA ARG A 587 20.45 30.57 3.48
C ARG A 587 21.00 31.45 2.35
N LEU A 588 20.15 32.29 1.76
CA LEU A 588 20.50 33.21 0.68
C LEU A 588 21.51 34.28 1.15
N LEU A 589 21.19 35.04 2.20
CA LEU A 589 21.96 36.23 2.58
C LEU A 589 23.33 35.92 3.21
N VAL A 590 23.48 34.76 3.86
CA VAL A 590 24.73 34.39 4.57
C VAL A 590 25.53 33.29 3.84
N GLY A 591 25.14 32.98 2.60
CA GLY A 591 25.82 32.03 1.71
C GLY A 591 25.92 30.64 2.32
N LYS A 592 24.77 29.96 2.47
CA LYS A 592 24.69 28.62 3.07
C LYS A 592 23.80 27.59 2.34
N SER A 593 23.21 27.91 1.18
CA SER A 593 22.51 26.92 0.33
C SER A 593 23.45 25.87 -0.24
N ALA A 594 23.02 24.61 -0.33
CA ALA A 594 23.80 23.49 -0.88
C ALA A 594 23.96 23.56 -2.41
N SER A 595 22.85 23.77 -3.12
CA SER A 595 22.79 23.98 -4.57
C SER A 595 21.74 25.04 -4.89
N VAL A 596 22.00 25.89 -5.89
CA VAL A 596 21.03 26.90 -6.36
C VAL A 596 19.87 26.22 -7.08
N ASP A 597 20.16 25.15 -7.82
CA ASP A 597 19.18 24.42 -8.62
C ASP A 597 18.27 23.56 -7.74
N ALA A 598 18.79 23.00 -6.63
CA ALA A 598 17.96 22.34 -5.62
C ALA A 598 16.98 23.30 -4.93
N GLU A 599 17.38 24.55 -4.65
CA GLU A 599 16.48 25.56 -4.08
C GLU A 599 15.42 26.00 -5.13
N LYS A 600 15.79 26.13 -6.40
CA LYS A 600 14.85 26.41 -7.51
C LYS A 600 13.90 25.23 -7.77
N SER A 601 14.37 23.98 -7.65
CA SER A 601 13.54 22.77 -7.68
C SER A 601 12.49 22.78 -6.55
N MET A 602 12.91 23.02 -5.31
CA MET A 602 12.00 23.07 -4.16
C MET A 602 10.92 24.15 -4.34
N LEU A 603 11.25 25.33 -4.89
CA LEU A 603 10.23 26.33 -5.24
C LEU A 603 9.28 25.85 -6.34
N SER A 604 9.77 25.14 -7.36
CA SER A 604 8.93 24.55 -8.41
C SER A 604 7.93 23.54 -7.84
N LYS A 605 8.39 22.63 -6.96
CA LYS A 605 7.52 21.66 -6.27
C LYS A 605 6.47 22.35 -5.39
N LEU A 606 6.86 23.37 -4.60
CA LEU A 606 5.92 24.16 -3.79
C LEU A 606 4.89 24.92 -4.66
N LYS A 607 5.30 25.41 -5.84
CA LYS A 607 4.43 26.11 -6.80
C LYS A 607 3.40 25.18 -7.43
N HIS A 608 3.77 23.93 -7.68
CA HIS A 608 2.85 22.90 -8.18
C HIS A 608 1.79 22.55 -7.13
N GLU A 609 2.18 22.33 -5.86
CA GLU A 609 1.24 21.93 -4.80
C GLU A 609 0.35 23.06 -4.26
N CYS A 610 0.85 24.30 -4.20
CA CYS A 610 0.16 25.42 -3.53
C CYS A 610 -0.24 26.56 -4.48
N GLY A 611 0.14 26.50 -5.75
CA GLY A 611 -0.09 27.54 -6.74
C GLY A 611 0.84 28.77 -6.58
N ALA A 612 0.91 29.57 -7.64
CA ALA A 612 1.86 30.68 -7.77
C ALA A 612 1.69 31.80 -6.70
N ALA A 613 0.51 31.95 -6.09
CA ALA A 613 0.29 32.94 -5.04
C ALA A 613 1.08 32.61 -3.76
N PHE A 614 1.27 31.33 -3.45
CA PHE A 614 2.02 30.86 -2.29
C PHE A 614 3.54 31.09 -2.48
N THR A 615 4.07 30.78 -3.67
CA THR A 615 5.49 30.95 -3.98
C THR A 615 5.90 32.37 -4.37
N SER A 616 4.95 33.25 -4.70
CA SER A 616 5.20 34.62 -5.20
C SER A 616 6.24 35.41 -4.40
N LYS A 617 6.16 35.40 -3.06
CA LYS A 617 7.14 36.07 -2.17
C LYS A 617 8.53 35.44 -2.27
N LEU A 618 8.59 34.10 -2.29
CA LEU A 618 9.85 33.34 -2.38
C LEU A 618 10.53 33.55 -3.74
N GLU A 619 9.76 33.56 -4.83
CA GLU A 619 10.24 33.92 -6.17
C GLU A 619 10.72 35.38 -6.23
N GLY A 620 10.05 36.29 -5.50
CA GLY A 620 10.48 37.66 -5.30
C GLY A 620 11.85 37.78 -4.62
N MET A 621 12.10 36.97 -3.58
CA MET A 621 13.40 36.93 -2.89
C MET A 621 14.54 36.50 -3.83
N PHE A 622 14.31 35.53 -4.73
CA PHE A 622 15.31 35.15 -5.73
C PHE A 622 15.57 36.27 -6.75
N LYS A 623 14.51 36.95 -7.22
CA LYS A 623 14.63 38.10 -8.13
C LYS A 623 15.40 39.27 -7.50
N ASP A 624 15.18 39.55 -6.22
CA ASP A 624 15.97 40.53 -5.47
C ASP A 624 17.47 40.15 -5.39
N MET A 625 17.79 38.86 -5.22
CA MET A 625 19.19 38.37 -5.22
C MET A 625 19.86 38.39 -6.58
N GLU A 626 19.11 38.23 -7.68
CA GLU A 626 19.62 38.36 -9.04
C GLU A 626 19.82 39.84 -9.39
N LEU A 627 18.80 40.69 -9.22
CA LEU A 627 18.86 42.14 -9.44
C LEU A 627 19.92 42.85 -8.58
N SER A 628 20.15 42.41 -7.34
CA SER A 628 21.21 42.97 -6.48
C SER A 628 22.61 42.83 -7.10
N LYS A 629 22.88 41.73 -7.81
CA LYS A 629 24.19 41.50 -8.47
C LYS A 629 24.38 42.47 -9.64
N ASP A 630 23.34 42.69 -10.44
CA ASP A 630 23.39 43.62 -11.57
C ASP A 630 23.59 45.07 -11.12
N ILE A 631 22.87 45.49 -10.07
CA ILE A 631 23.04 46.79 -9.42
C ILE A 631 24.47 46.92 -8.86
N MET A 632 25.03 45.84 -8.30
CA MET A 632 26.40 45.83 -7.76
C MET A 632 27.49 45.92 -8.83
N ILE A 633 27.31 45.29 -9.99
CA ILE A 633 28.21 45.45 -11.15
C ILE A 633 28.23 46.92 -11.58
N GLN A 634 27.05 47.54 -11.70
CA GLN A 634 26.92 48.96 -12.06
C GLN A 634 27.50 49.90 -11.00
N PHE A 635 27.40 49.56 -9.70
CA PHE A 635 28.01 50.35 -8.63
C PHE A 635 29.54 50.26 -8.64
N LYS A 636 30.10 49.06 -8.84
CA LYS A 636 31.56 48.88 -8.94
C LYS A 636 32.15 49.66 -10.13
N GLN A 637 31.46 49.70 -11.27
CA GLN A 637 31.81 50.56 -12.41
C GLN A 637 31.73 52.06 -12.06
N TYR A 638 30.67 52.50 -11.38
CA TYR A 638 30.53 53.89 -10.92
C TYR A 638 31.65 54.29 -9.94
N MET A 639 32.06 53.40 -9.03
CA MET A 639 33.15 53.66 -8.10
C MET A 639 34.53 53.73 -8.78
N GLN A 640 34.78 52.90 -9.79
CA GLN A 640 35.99 53.01 -10.62
C GLN A 640 36.09 54.38 -11.28
N ASN A 641 34.98 54.90 -11.82
CA ASN A 641 34.93 56.22 -12.46
C ASN A 641 35.05 57.40 -11.47
N GLN A 642 34.66 57.21 -10.21
CA GLN A 642 34.81 58.22 -9.14
C GLN A 642 36.21 58.25 -8.52
N ASN A 643 37.07 57.26 -8.84
CA ASN A 643 38.46 57.15 -8.40
C ASN A 643 38.66 57.27 -6.86
N VAL A 644 37.69 56.80 -6.08
CA VAL A 644 37.69 56.90 -4.61
C VAL A 644 38.64 55.86 -4.01
N PRO A 645 39.71 56.25 -3.30
CA PRO A 645 40.52 55.28 -2.56
C PRO A 645 39.71 54.74 -1.37
N GLY A 646 39.63 53.41 -1.25
CA GLY A 646 38.93 52.73 -0.17
C GLY A 646 39.46 51.30 0.02
N ASN A 647 39.83 50.96 1.25
CA ASN A 647 40.43 49.66 1.59
C ASN A 647 39.39 48.55 1.85
N ILE A 648 38.09 48.88 1.81
CA ILE A 648 36.97 48.00 2.13
C ILE A 648 36.20 47.65 0.86
N GLU A 649 36.12 46.36 0.51
CA GLU A 649 35.22 45.90 -0.55
C GLU A 649 33.76 45.83 -0.03
N LEU A 650 32.93 46.79 -0.44
CA LEU A 650 31.50 46.75 -0.17
C LEU A 650 30.76 45.84 -1.17
N THR A 651 29.91 44.95 -0.65
CA THR A 651 28.84 44.29 -1.40
C THR A 651 27.51 44.47 -0.66
N VAL A 652 26.44 44.79 -1.39
CA VAL A 652 25.12 45.16 -0.89
C VAL A 652 24.06 44.31 -1.59
N ASN A 653 23.16 43.73 -0.81
CA ASN A 653 21.94 43.11 -1.31
C ASN A 653 20.75 44.03 -1.01
N ILE A 654 19.91 44.29 -2.01
CA ILE A 654 18.73 45.15 -1.90
C ILE A 654 17.49 44.27 -1.91
N LEU A 655 16.67 44.41 -0.86
CA LEU A 655 15.59 43.49 -0.54
C LEU A 655 14.24 44.22 -0.62
N THR A 656 13.27 43.67 -1.34
CA THR A 656 11.92 44.23 -1.46
C THR A 656 11.14 43.90 -0.19
N MET A 657 10.91 44.91 0.67
CA MET A 657 10.38 44.76 2.04
C MET A 657 9.09 43.91 2.18
N GLY A 658 8.24 43.85 1.15
CA GLY A 658 7.01 43.03 1.14
C GLY A 658 7.20 41.53 0.84
N TYR A 659 8.36 41.11 0.32
CA TYR A 659 8.66 39.70 0.02
C TYR A 659 9.42 38.99 1.14
N TRP A 660 10.34 39.71 1.78
CA TRP A 660 11.22 39.18 2.82
C TRP A 660 10.52 39.15 4.20
N PRO A 661 11.06 38.38 5.17
CA PRO A 661 10.69 38.56 6.58
C PRO A 661 10.87 40.02 7.02
N THR A 662 10.05 40.51 7.94
CA THR A 662 10.33 41.82 8.57
C THR A 662 11.45 41.67 9.58
N TYR A 663 12.48 42.50 9.47
CA TYR A 663 13.58 42.59 10.41
C TYR A 663 13.39 43.85 11.26
N VAL A 664 13.60 43.73 12.57
CA VAL A 664 13.66 44.89 13.46
C VAL A 664 14.95 45.64 13.14
N PRO A 665 14.90 46.93 12.76
CA PRO A 665 16.09 47.74 12.60
C PRO A 665 16.74 47.95 13.97
N MET A 666 18.04 47.70 14.07
CA MET A 666 18.83 47.95 15.28
C MET A 666 19.91 48.97 14.95
N GLU A 667 19.89 50.10 15.67
CA GLU A 667 20.91 51.15 15.55
C GLU A 667 22.22 50.66 16.18
N VAL A 668 23.35 50.96 15.54
CA VAL A 668 24.70 50.59 15.99
C VAL A 668 25.70 51.63 15.53
N HIS A 669 26.78 51.82 16.30
CA HIS A 669 27.83 52.76 15.97
C HIS A 669 28.76 52.16 14.90
N LEU A 670 28.55 52.54 13.64
CA LEU A 670 29.39 52.13 12.53
C LEU A 670 30.65 53.02 12.41
N PRO A 671 31.83 52.45 12.12
CA PRO A 671 33.03 53.23 11.82
C PRO A 671 32.80 54.25 10.70
N PRO A 672 33.39 55.46 10.75
CA PRO A 672 33.15 56.52 9.76
C PRO A 672 33.39 56.10 8.30
N GLU A 673 34.36 55.22 8.05
CA GLU A 673 34.61 54.66 6.70
C GLU A 673 33.41 53.84 6.17
N MET A 674 32.76 53.06 7.03
CA MET A 674 31.60 52.25 6.67
C MET A 674 30.38 53.13 6.40
N VAL A 675 30.16 54.18 7.23
CA VAL A 675 29.09 55.17 7.02
C VAL A 675 29.27 55.90 5.69
N LYS A 676 30.51 56.34 5.38
CA LYS A 676 30.85 56.98 4.10
C LYS A 676 30.50 56.08 2.91
N LEU A 677 30.84 54.79 2.97
CA LEU A 677 30.51 53.83 1.91
C LEU A 677 29.00 53.57 1.78
N GLN A 678 28.25 53.52 2.90
CA GLN A 678 26.79 53.41 2.89
C GLN A 678 26.11 54.61 2.23
N GLU A 679 26.54 55.84 2.54
CA GLU A 679 25.96 57.06 1.96
C GLU A 679 26.32 57.25 0.48
N ILE A 680 27.53 56.87 0.06
CA ILE A 680 27.92 56.82 -1.35
C ILE A 680 27.03 55.84 -2.13
N PHE A 681 26.82 54.61 -1.61
CA PHE A 681 25.94 53.64 -2.23
C PHE A 681 24.48 54.11 -2.27
N LYS A 682 23.97 54.66 -1.16
CA LYS A 682 22.61 55.20 -1.04
C LYS A 682 22.36 56.33 -2.03
N THR A 683 23.32 57.22 -2.22
CA THR A 683 23.25 58.31 -3.22
C THR A 683 23.17 57.75 -4.65
N PHE A 684 24.05 56.80 -5.00
CA PHE A 684 24.00 56.11 -6.29
C PHE A 684 22.66 55.40 -6.54
N TYR A 685 22.17 54.66 -5.54
CA TYR A 685 20.93 53.89 -5.67
C TYR A 685 19.70 54.80 -5.84
N LEU A 686 19.57 55.82 -5.00
CA LEU A 686 18.43 56.75 -5.05
C LEU A 686 18.47 57.62 -6.32
N GLY A 687 19.65 57.98 -6.83
CA GLY A 687 19.81 58.67 -8.11
C GLY A 687 19.41 57.83 -9.34
N LYS A 688 19.41 56.49 -9.24
CA LYS A 688 18.91 55.58 -10.28
C LYS A 688 17.48 55.09 -10.05
N HIS A 689 16.99 55.11 -8.82
CA HIS A 689 15.70 54.55 -8.42
C HIS A 689 14.87 55.57 -7.62
N SER A 690 14.48 56.64 -8.31
CA SER A 690 13.59 57.69 -7.81
C SER A 690 12.34 57.15 -7.13
N GLY A 691 11.88 57.83 -6.08
CA GLY A 691 10.67 57.48 -5.34
C GLY A 691 10.81 56.30 -4.36
N ARG A 692 12.02 55.73 -4.20
CA ARG A 692 12.30 54.69 -3.19
C ARG A 692 12.90 55.28 -1.91
N LYS A 693 12.76 54.55 -0.80
CA LYS A 693 13.48 54.79 0.47
C LYS A 693 14.31 53.55 0.80
N LEU A 694 15.53 53.74 1.28
CA LEU A 694 16.37 52.67 1.82
C LEU A 694 16.34 52.65 3.35
N GLN A 695 16.51 51.46 3.92
CA GLN A 695 16.71 51.23 5.35
C GLN A 695 17.76 50.12 5.48
N TRP A 696 18.87 50.40 6.17
CA TRP A 696 19.90 49.41 6.43
C TRP A 696 19.45 48.45 7.55
N GLN A 697 19.88 47.19 7.47
CA GLN A 697 19.49 46.13 8.39
C GLN A 697 20.73 45.47 8.98
N SER A 698 21.21 46.05 10.09
CA SER A 698 22.47 45.71 10.77
C SER A 698 22.57 44.22 11.13
N THR A 699 21.44 43.62 11.52
CA THR A 699 21.24 42.20 11.88
C THR A 699 21.57 41.21 10.77
N LEU A 700 21.57 41.65 9.51
CA LEU A 700 21.87 40.83 8.32
C LEU A 700 23.29 41.07 7.79
N GLY A 701 24.00 42.06 8.32
CA GLY A 701 25.34 42.42 7.91
C GLY A 701 26.38 41.36 8.30
N HIS A 702 27.35 41.13 7.41
CA HIS A 702 28.50 40.29 7.70
C HIS A 702 29.73 40.80 6.96
N CYS A 703 30.91 40.56 7.51
CA CYS A 703 32.19 41.07 7.02
C CYS A 703 33.23 39.94 6.92
N VAL A 704 34.36 40.24 6.28
CA VAL A 704 35.59 39.43 6.37
C VAL A 704 36.67 40.34 6.94
N LEU A 705 37.13 40.04 8.15
CA LEU A 705 38.23 40.76 8.79
C LEU A 705 39.55 40.01 8.54
N LYS A 706 40.62 40.75 8.29
CA LYS A 706 42.00 40.23 8.32
C LYS A 706 42.52 40.44 9.74
N ALA A 707 42.83 39.34 10.43
CA ALA A 707 43.33 39.37 11.79
C ALA A 707 44.78 38.87 11.82
N GLU A 708 45.63 39.56 12.57
CA GLU A 708 47.05 39.22 12.72
C GLU A 708 47.29 38.68 14.13
N PHE A 709 47.47 37.36 14.23
CA PHE A 709 47.82 36.68 15.48
C PHE A 709 49.30 36.31 15.46
N LYS A 710 49.88 35.99 16.63
CA LYS A 710 51.28 35.56 16.78
C LYS A 710 51.64 34.34 15.90
N GLU A 711 50.67 33.46 15.64
CA GLU A 711 50.79 32.28 14.77
C GLU A 711 50.36 32.53 13.30
N GLY A 712 50.36 33.80 12.89
CA GLY A 712 50.15 34.22 11.51
C GLY A 712 48.74 34.70 11.20
N LYS A 713 48.61 35.30 10.01
CA LYS A 713 47.42 36.03 9.57
C LYS A 713 46.27 35.07 9.25
N LYS A 714 45.03 35.47 9.58
CA LYS A 714 43.79 34.71 9.35
C LYS A 714 42.70 35.61 8.77
N GLU A 715 41.72 35.03 8.08
CA GLU A 715 40.49 35.72 7.67
C GLU A 715 39.30 35.27 8.51
N LEU A 716 38.66 36.20 9.22
CA LEU A 716 37.49 35.92 10.05
C LEU A 716 36.22 36.35 9.32
N GLN A 717 35.38 35.39 8.89
CA GLN A 717 34.03 35.69 8.41
C GLN A 717 33.07 35.79 9.59
N VAL A 718 32.64 37.01 9.87
CA VAL A 718 31.96 37.45 11.10
C VAL A 718 30.66 38.20 10.77
N SER A 719 29.72 38.28 11.70
CA SER A 719 28.57 39.20 11.61
C SER A 719 29.03 40.65 11.76
N LEU A 720 28.18 41.61 11.39
CA LEU A 720 28.46 43.04 11.63
C LEU A 720 28.63 43.35 13.12
N PHE A 721 27.85 42.73 13.99
CA PHE A 721 27.97 42.90 15.45
C PHE A 721 29.31 42.35 15.97
N GLN A 722 29.73 41.17 15.50
CA GLN A 722 31.05 40.63 15.76
C GLN A 722 32.17 41.56 15.22
N THR A 723 31.97 42.21 14.06
CA THR A 723 32.92 43.19 13.52
C THR A 723 33.09 44.39 14.44
N LEU A 724 32.01 45.01 14.91
CA LEU A 724 32.10 46.20 15.76
C LEU A 724 32.84 45.91 17.07
N VAL A 725 32.53 44.78 17.72
CA VAL A 725 33.23 44.32 18.93
C VAL A 725 34.72 44.06 18.65
N LEU A 726 35.06 43.37 17.56
CA LEU A 726 36.45 43.04 17.25
C LEU A 726 37.28 44.27 16.82
N LEU A 727 36.66 45.30 16.25
CA LEU A 727 37.37 46.52 15.84
C LEU A 727 37.86 47.36 17.03
N MET A 728 37.21 47.28 18.20
CA MET A 728 37.66 47.96 19.42
C MET A 728 39.06 47.52 19.85
N PHE A 729 39.40 46.24 19.64
CA PHE A 729 40.69 45.65 20.02
C PHE A 729 41.88 46.07 19.14
N ASN A 730 41.70 47.03 18.21
CA ASN A 730 42.82 47.72 17.57
C ASN A 730 43.34 48.92 18.39
N GLU A 731 42.54 49.44 19.33
CA GLU A 731 42.83 50.66 20.10
C GLU A 731 42.83 50.42 21.63
N GLY A 732 42.55 49.19 22.09
CA GLY A 732 42.63 48.80 23.50
C GLY A 732 42.71 47.29 23.71
N GLU A 733 43.25 46.86 24.86
CA GLU A 733 43.61 45.46 25.13
C GLU A 733 42.53 44.66 25.90
N GLU A 734 41.78 45.34 26.79
CA GLU A 734 40.73 44.76 27.63
C GLU A 734 39.52 45.70 27.67
N PHE A 735 38.30 45.14 27.55
CA PHE A 735 37.04 45.86 27.74
C PHE A 735 36.03 45.03 28.53
N SER A 736 35.22 45.66 29.38
CA SER A 736 34.06 45.07 30.04
C SER A 736 32.82 45.01 29.14
N LEU A 737 31.80 44.24 29.52
CA LEU A 737 30.53 44.17 28.79
C LEU A 737 29.91 45.56 28.54
N GLU A 738 29.87 46.43 29.55
CA GLU A 738 29.21 47.73 29.46
C GLU A 738 30.00 48.74 28.59
N GLU A 739 31.34 48.69 28.61
CA GLU A 739 32.19 49.49 27.72
C GLU A 739 31.98 49.10 26.24
N ILE A 740 31.90 47.80 25.95
CA ILE A 740 31.60 47.29 24.60
C ILE A 740 30.20 47.69 24.16
N LYS A 741 29.22 47.64 25.08
CA LYS A 741 27.82 48.03 24.86
C LYS A 741 27.70 49.52 24.52
N GLN A 742 28.33 50.38 25.31
CA GLN A 742 28.38 51.83 25.08
C GLN A 742 29.08 52.18 23.75
N ALA A 743 30.22 51.55 23.47
CA ALA A 743 30.98 51.81 22.25
C ALA A 743 30.26 51.35 20.98
N THR A 744 29.65 50.16 20.99
CA THR A 744 29.03 49.56 19.78
C THR A 744 27.56 49.90 19.58
N GLY A 745 26.83 50.25 20.63
CA GLY A 745 25.37 50.47 20.61
C GLY A 745 24.53 49.19 20.50
N ILE A 746 25.13 48.00 20.64
CA ILE A 746 24.42 46.73 20.45
C ILE A 746 23.49 46.43 21.64
N GLU A 747 22.25 46.03 21.36
CA GLU A 747 21.29 45.61 22.39
C GLU A 747 21.80 44.44 23.24
N ASP A 748 21.56 44.53 24.55
CA ASP A 748 22.17 43.69 25.59
C ASP A 748 22.10 42.17 25.32
N GLY A 749 20.92 41.66 24.95
CA GLY A 749 20.73 40.23 24.64
C GLY A 749 21.47 39.77 23.37
N GLU A 750 21.57 40.61 22.34
CA GLU A 750 22.35 40.30 21.14
C GLU A 750 23.85 40.47 21.39
N LEU A 751 24.25 41.41 22.25
CA LEU A 751 25.64 41.61 22.64
C LEU A 751 26.18 40.40 23.42
N ARG A 752 25.45 39.90 24.43
CA ARG A 752 25.82 38.66 25.15
C ARG A 752 25.98 37.48 24.19
N ARG A 753 25.06 37.33 23.23
CA ARG A 753 25.12 36.28 22.18
C ARG A 753 26.31 36.47 21.23
N THR A 754 26.63 37.71 20.89
CA THR A 754 27.81 38.09 20.09
C THR A 754 29.09 37.71 20.83
N LEU A 755 29.25 38.12 22.09
CA LEU A 755 30.43 37.84 22.91
C LEU A 755 30.57 36.35 23.26
N GLN A 756 29.48 35.64 23.56
CA GLN A 756 29.47 34.19 23.74
C GLN A 756 30.03 33.47 22.49
N SER A 757 29.71 33.97 21.29
CA SER A 757 30.20 33.39 20.03
C SER A 757 31.69 33.65 19.76
N LEU A 758 32.24 34.77 20.26
CA LEU A 758 33.65 35.15 20.11
C LEU A 758 34.56 34.57 21.20
N ALA A 759 34.07 34.39 22.43
CA ALA A 759 34.87 34.02 23.60
C ALA A 759 34.57 32.62 24.17
N CYS A 760 33.29 32.23 24.22
CA CYS A 760 32.87 30.98 24.86
C CYS A 760 32.77 29.80 23.87
N GLY A 761 32.61 30.10 22.57
CA GLY A 761 32.42 29.14 21.49
C GLY A 761 33.63 28.26 21.14
N LYS A 762 33.57 27.63 19.95
CA LYS A 762 34.64 26.75 19.43
C LYS A 762 35.86 27.53 18.92
N ALA A 763 35.63 28.67 18.26
CA ALA A 763 36.69 29.57 17.79
C ALA A 763 36.78 30.75 18.76
N ARG A 764 37.66 30.62 19.76
CA ARG A 764 37.82 31.61 20.84
C ARG A 764 38.81 32.69 20.42
N VAL A 765 38.32 33.68 19.70
CA VAL A 765 39.12 34.84 19.26
C VAL A 765 39.29 35.85 20.40
N LEU A 766 38.36 35.87 21.35
CA LEU A 766 38.48 36.60 22.61
C LEU A 766 38.62 35.63 23.78
N THR A 767 39.17 36.09 24.89
CA THR A 767 39.17 35.40 26.19
C THR A 767 38.22 36.13 27.14
N LYS A 768 37.38 35.37 27.86
CA LYS A 768 36.47 35.91 28.90
C LYS A 768 37.05 35.72 30.30
N SER A 769 36.97 36.76 31.12
CA SER A 769 37.39 36.78 32.52
C SER A 769 36.24 37.32 33.40
N PRO A 770 35.64 36.51 34.29
CA PRO A 770 35.91 35.09 34.55
C PRO A 770 35.54 34.14 33.39
N LYS A 771 36.21 32.98 33.33
CA LYS A 771 35.92 31.94 32.31
C LYS A 771 34.60 31.23 32.64
N GLY A 772 33.67 31.22 31.68
CA GLY A 772 32.34 30.61 31.81
C GLY A 772 31.76 30.18 30.45
N LYS A 773 30.50 29.74 30.44
CA LYS A 773 29.74 29.48 29.19
C LYS A 773 28.92 30.68 28.74
N ASP A 774 28.51 31.50 29.69
CA ASP A 774 27.53 32.57 29.54
C ASP A 774 28.18 33.92 29.89
N VAL A 775 27.49 35.03 29.61
CA VAL A 775 28.06 36.40 29.67
C VAL A 775 27.28 37.26 30.65
N GLU A 776 27.97 37.69 31.71
CA GLU A 776 27.47 38.42 32.86
C GLU A 776 28.02 39.86 32.89
N ASP A 777 27.39 40.75 33.67
CA ASP A 777 27.64 42.19 33.62
C ASP A 777 29.06 42.62 34.03
N GLY A 778 29.68 41.82 34.90
CA GLY A 778 31.07 42.03 35.34
C GLY A 778 32.13 41.34 34.48
N ASP A 779 31.76 40.71 33.36
CA ASP A 779 32.73 40.04 32.49
C ASP A 779 33.61 41.02 31.72
N LYS A 780 34.91 40.70 31.69
CA LYS A 780 35.93 41.36 30.87
C LYS A 780 36.38 40.47 29.73
N PHE A 781 36.72 41.11 28.61
CA PHE A 781 37.11 40.47 27.36
C PHE A 781 38.46 41.02 26.89
N THR A 782 39.38 40.11 26.56
CA THR A 782 40.69 40.42 25.97
C THR A 782 40.88 39.68 24.64
N CYS A 783 41.77 40.17 23.77
CA CYS A 783 42.14 39.45 22.56
C CYS A 783 42.88 38.14 22.91
N ASN A 784 42.60 37.05 22.18
CA ASN A 784 43.31 35.78 22.37
C ASN A 784 44.54 35.70 21.46
N ASP A 785 45.68 36.15 21.97
CA ASP A 785 46.99 36.06 21.32
C ASP A 785 47.38 34.65 20.87
N ASP A 786 47.01 33.63 21.67
CA ASP A 786 47.34 32.22 21.45
C ASP A 786 46.29 31.49 20.58
N PHE A 787 45.57 32.23 19.71
CA PHE A 787 44.49 31.69 18.89
C PHE A 787 44.98 30.77 17.76
N ARG A 788 45.03 29.46 18.07
CA ARG A 788 45.38 28.40 17.11
C ARG A 788 44.16 27.92 16.31
N HIS A 789 44.25 27.98 14.97
CA HIS A 789 43.25 27.37 14.09
C HIS A 789 43.84 26.86 12.75
N LYS A 790 43.43 25.64 12.36
CA LYS A 790 43.95 24.91 11.18
C LYS A 790 43.59 25.57 9.84
N LEU A 791 42.39 26.14 9.72
CA LEU A 791 41.96 26.84 8.50
C LEU A 791 42.38 28.31 8.53
N PHE A 792 42.83 28.84 7.39
CA PHE A 792 43.12 30.27 7.20
C PHE A 792 41.87 31.14 7.30
N ARG A 793 40.77 30.74 6.64
CA ARG A 793 39.49 31.46 6.67
C ARG A 793 38.50 30.74 7.59
N ILE A 794 37.90 31.48 8.52
CA ILE A 794 37.20 30.95 9.71
C ILE A 794 35.81 31.59 9.81
N LYS A 795 34.73 30.80 9.83
CA LYS A 795 33.35 31.32 9.91
C LYS A 795 32.81 31.22 11.34
N ILE A 796 32.86 32.34 12.06
CA ILE A 796 32.52 32.45 13.50
C ILE A 796 31.03 32.77 13.70
N ASN A 797 30.33 33.18 12.64
CA ASN A 797 28.87 33.36 12.62
C ASN A 797 28.10 32.00 12.63
N GLN A 798 28.17 31.29 13.76
CA GLN A 798 27.51 30.00 14.01
C GLN A 798 26.44 30.08 15.12
N ILE A 799 26.66 30.86 16.19
CA ILE A 799 25.67 30.98 17.28
C ILE A 799 24.52 31.91 16.86
N GLN A 800 24.83 33.09 16.32
CA GLN A 800 23.82 34.08 15.88
C GLN A 800 22.95 33.60 14.71
N MET A 801 23.41 32.58 13.95
CA MET A 801 22.62 31.95 12.88
C MET A 801 21.63 30.88 13.37
N LYS A 802 21.65 30.51 14.66
CA LYS A 802 20.57 29.71 15.24
C LYS A 802 19.34 30.59 15.42
N GLU A 803 18.18 30.03 15.13
CA GLU A 803 16.91 30.57 15.62
C GLU A 803 16.89 30.56 17.15
N THR A 804 16.34 31.61 17.75
CA THR A 804 16.09 31.68 19.20
C THR A 804 14.64 31.34 19.52
N VAL A 805 14.33 31.10 20.79
CA VAL A 805 12.96 30.76 21.22
C VAL A 805 12.01 31.94 20.96
N GLU A 806 12.52 33.17 21.10
CA GLU A 806 11.81 34.42 20.85
C GLU A 806 11.56 34.62 19.34
N GLU A 807 12.55 34.34 18.48
CA GLU A 807 12.39 34.36 17.02
C GLU A 807 11.33 33.33 16.57
N GLN A 808 11.37 32.13 17.14
CA GLN A 808 10.41 31.06 16.86
C GLN A 808 8.99 31.42 17.32
N ALA A 809 8.84 31.94 18.54
CA ALA A 809 7.56 32.37 19.10
C ALA A 809 6.97 33.54 18.30
N SER A 810 7.78 34.57 18.00
CA SER A 810 7.38 35.72 17.17
C SER A 810 6.95 35.31 15.76
N THR A 811 7.69 34.40 15.11
CA THR A 811 7.31 33.82 13.81
C THR A 811 5.96 33.11 13.88
N THR A 812 5.70 32.37 14.96
CA THR A 812 4.46 31.60 15.15
C THR A 812 3.26 32.51 15.45
N GLU A 813 3.42 33.47 16.35
CA GLU A 813 2.40 34.47 16.71
C GLU A 813 1.98 35.28 15.49
N ARG A 814 2.94 35.69 14.65
CA ARG A 814 2.63 36.41 13.41
C ARG A 814 1.76 35.60 12.45
N VAL A 815 1.96 34.30 12.33
CA VAL A 815 1.07 33.45 11.51
C VAL A 815 -0.35 33.43 12.10
N PHE A 816 -0.52 33.41 13.42
CA PHE A 816 -1.85 33.53 14.03
C PHE A 816 -2.51 34.89 13.78
N GLN A 817 -1.74 35.98 13.69
CA GLN A 817 -2.24 37.31 13.32
C GLN A 817 -2.60 37.38 11.82
N ASP A 818 -1.72 36.91 10.93
CA ASP A 818 -1.96 36.84 9.48
C ASP A 818 -3.19 35.97 9.13
N ARG A 819 -3.48 34.93 9.93
CA ARG A 819 -4.71 34.12 9.81
C ARG A 819 -5.98 34.93 10.09
N GLN A 820 -5.97 35.90 11.01
CA GLN A 820 -7.15 36.72 11.29
C GLN A 820 -7.53 37.59 10.10
N TYR A 821 -6.56 38.25 9.47
CA TYR A 821 -6.80 39.06 8.28
C TYR A 821 -7.26 38.20 7.09
N GLN A 822 -6.78 36.96 6.98
CA GLN A 822 -7.27 36.00 5.96
C GLN A 822 -8.71 35.54 6.23
N ILE A 823 -9.11 35.33 7.49
CA ILE A 823 -10.50 35.04 7.87
C ILE A 823 -11.40 36.22 7.51
N ASP A 824 -11.04 37.45 7.89
CA ASP A 824 -11.79 38.67 7.55
C ASP A 824 -11.97 38.80 6.03
N ALA A 825 -10.88 38.68 5.25
CA ALA A 825 -10.89 38.79 3.79
C ALA A 825 -11.54 37.61 3.06
N ALA A 826 -11.82 36.50 3.75
CA ALA A 826 -12.66 35.40 3.25
C ALA A 826 -14.14 35.72 3.51
N ILE A 827 -14.53 36.05 4.75
CA ILE A 827 -15.91 36.39 5.13
C ILE A 827 -16.44 37.54 4.28
N VAL A 828 -15.69 38.65 4.17
CA VAL A 828 -16.12 39.83 3.39
C VAL A 828 -16.32 39.47 1.91
N ARG A 829 -15.51 38.56 1.36
CA ARG A 829 -15.62 38.11 -0.05
C ARG A 829 -16.85 37.23 -0.27
N ILE A 830 -17.09 36.27 0.64
CA ILE A 830 -18.27 35.40 0.64
C ILE A 830 -19.54 36.25 0.77
N MET A 831 -19.60 37.11 1.79
CA MET A 831 -20.76 37.97 2.05
C MET A 831 -21.02 38.96 0.90
N LYS A 832 -19.97 39.56 0.31
CA LYS A 832 -20.10 40.45 -0.86
C LYS A 832 -20.69 39.74 -2.08
N MET A 833 -20.42 38.45 -2.25
CA MET A 833 -20.92 37.61 -3.35
C MET A 833 -22.33 37.06 -3.09
N ARG A 834 -22.59 36.51 -1.89
CA ARG A 834 -23.85 35.86 -1.51
C ARG A 834 -24.96 36.84 -1.09
N LYS A 835 -24.59 38.05 -0.64
CA LYS A 835 -25.42 39.09 0.00
C LYS A 835 -26.08 38.69 1.32
N THR A 836 -26.76 37.55 1.36
CA THR A 836 -27.40 37.01 2.56
C THR A 836 -26.99 35.55 2.74
N LEU A 837 -26.61 35.16 3.96
CA LEU A 837 -26.14 33.80 4.23
C LEU A 837 -26.42 33.39 5.69
N SER A 838 -26.76 32.12 5.92
CA SER A 838 -26.90 31.61 7.29
C SER A 838 -25.55 31.30 7.91
N HIS A 839 -25.47 31.32 9.25
CA HIS A 839 -24.24 31.09 10.00
C HIS A 839 -23.57 29.77 9.62
N ASN A 840 -24.33 28.66 9.55
CA ASN A 840 -23.77 27.35 9.21
C ASN A 840 -23.22 27.31 7.77
N LEU A 841 -23.89 27.96 6.81
CA LEU A 841 -23.43 28.05 5.43
C LEU A 841 -22.18 28.93 5.31
N LEU A 842 -22.14 30.08 5.99
CA LEU A 842 -20.96 30.96 6.05
C LEU A 842 -19.76 30.22 6.65
N VAL A 843 -19.95 29.53 7.78
CA VAL A 843 -18.91 28.72 8.44
C VAL A 843 -18.39 27.64 7.49
N SER A 844 -19.27 26.99 6.73
CA SER A 844 -18.90 25.94 5.76
C SER A 844 -18.13 26.51 4.55
N GLU A 845 -18.56 27.64 3.97
CA GLU A 845 -17.81 28.28 2.88
C GLU A 845 -16.45 28.81 3.35
N VAL A 846 -16.36 29.37 4.56
CA VAL A 846 -15.09 29.82 5.16
C VAL A 846 -14.13 28.64 5.38
N TYR A 847 -14.60 27.51 5.91
CA TYR A 847 -13.76 26.31 6.08
C TYR A 847 -13.32 25.69 4.75
N ASN A 848 -14.13 25.77 3.69
CA ASN A 848 -13.74 25.31 2.35
C ASN A 848 -12.70 26.23 1.68
N GLN A 849 -12.83 27.54 1.90
CA GLN A 849 -11.94 28.54 1.30
C GLN A 849 -10.57 28.60 1.99
N LEU A 850 -10.54 28.65 3.33
CA LEU A 850 -9.31 28.70 4.11
C LEU A 850 -8.62 27.33 4.13
N LYS A 851 -7.29 27.32 4.16
CA LYS A 851 -6.49 26.07 4.13
C LYS A 851 -5.89 25.67 5.47
N PHE A 852 -6.08 26.49 6.50
CA PHE A 852 -5.62 26.25 7.88
C PHE A 852 -6.80 26.03 8.84
N PRO A 853 -6.61 25.33 9.98
CA PRO A 853 -7.68 25.13 10.95
C PRO A 853 -8.08 26.44 11.66
N VAL A 854 -9.37 26.76 11.65
CA VAL A 854 -9.97 27.89 12.39
C VAL A 854 -10.80 27.35 13.55
N LYS A 855 -10.65 27.90 14.75
CA LYS A 855 -11.52 27.54 15.89
C LYS A 855 -12.86 28.29 15.77
N PRO A 856 -14.01 27.65 16.05
CA PRO A 856 -15.32 28.33 15.99
C PRO A 856 -15.40 29.60 16.86
N ALA A 857 -14.73 29.62 18.02
CA ALA A 857 -14.66 30.79 18.89
C ALA A 857 -13.90 31.97 18.27
N ASP A 858 -12.83 31.70 17.50
CA ASP A 858 -12.05 32.74 16.83
C ASP A 858 -12.82 33.25 15.59
N LEU A 859 -13.49 32.37 14.85
CA LEU A 859 -14.37 32.74 13.75
C LEU A 859 -15.54 33.62 14.22
N LYS A 860 -16.18 33.28 15.36
CA LYS A 860 -17.23 34.11 15.97
C LYS A 860 -16.72 35.53 16.28
N LYS A 861 -15.53 35.67 16.90
CA LYS A 861 -14.89 36.97 17.16
C LYS A 861 -14.53 37.77 15.90
N ARG A 862 -14.37 37.12 14.73
CA ARG A 862 -14.14 37.82 13.45
C ARG A 862 -15.46 38.26 12.82
N ILE A 863 -16.51 37.43 12.86
CA ILE A 863 -17.86 37.84 12.45
C ILE A 863 -18.36 39.02 13.30
N GLU A 864 -18.21 38.94 14.63
CA GLU A 864 -18.57 40.05 15.54
C GLU A 864 -17.82 41.33 15.18
N SER A 865 -16.50 41.26 15.04
CA SER A 865 -15.67 42.40 14.63
C SER A 865 -15.94 42.91 13.21
N LEU A 866 -16.58 42.14 12.33
CA LEU A 866 -17.03 42.62 11.00
C LEU A 866 -18.42 43.27 11.05
N ILE A 867 -19.23 42.94 12.05
CA ILE A 867 -20.47 43.67 12.38
C ILE A 867 -20.11 45.00 13.03
N ASP A 868 -19.20 45.02 14.00
CA ASP A 868 -18.70 46.24 14.67
C ASP A 868 -17.94 47.22 13.75
N ARG A 869 -17.72 46.84 12.48
CA ARG A 869 -17.05 47.64 11.43
C ARG A 869 -17.94 47.87 10.19
N ASP A 870 -19.24 47.64 10.30
CA ASP A 870 -20.23 47.86 9.23
C ASP A 870 -19.91 47.15 7.89
N TYR A 871 -19.35 45.93 7.93
CA TYR A 871 -19.19 45.08 6.73
C TYR A 871 -20.38 44.12 6.51
N MET A 872 -21.06 43.74 7.59
CA MET A 872 -22.21 42.84 7.60
C MET A 872 -23.09 43.11 8.82
N GLU A 873 -24.41 42.95 8.72
CA GLU A 873 -25.32 42.98 9.86
C GLU A 873 -25.89 41.58 10.15
N ARG A 874 -26.50 41.41 11.33
CA ARG A 874 -27.40 40.28 11.59
C ARG A 874 -28.76 40.60 10.99
N ASP A 875 -29.44 39.58 10.49
CA ASP A 875 -30.81 39.73 10.04
C ASP A 875 -31.75 40.07 11.21
N LYS A 876 -32.76 40.90 10.94
CA LYS A 876 -33.67 41.49 11.94
C LYS A 876 -34.68 40.49 12.48
N GLU A 877 -35.00 39.45 11.71
CA GLU A 877 -35.92 38.38 12.12
C GLU A 877 -35.17 37.10 12.50
N ASN A 878 -33.98 36.86 11.94
CA ASN A 878 -33.21 35.63 12.15
C ASN A 878 -31.76 35.88 12.64
N PRO A 879 -31.47 35.79 13.95
CA PRO A 879 -30.12 35.97 14.50
C PRO A 879 -29.04 34.99 13.98
N ASN A 880 -29.44 33.90 13.32
CA ASN A 880 -28.56 32.91 12.66
C ASN A 880 -28.29 33.23 11.18
N GLN A 881 -28.69 34.41 10.71
CA GLN A 881 -28.55 34.87 9.33
C GLN A 881 -27.87 36.24 9.31
N TYR A 882 -27.07 36.47 8.27
CA TYR A 882 -26.30 37.69 8.09
C TYR A 882 -26.61 38.31 6.74
N ASN A 883 -26.60 39.64 6.69
CA ASN A 883 -26.77 40.45 5.49
C ASN A 883 -25.51 41.30 5.27
N TYR A 884 -25.13 41.52 4.01
CA TYR A 884 -23.95 42.28 3.61
C TYR A 884 -24.32 43.73 3.24
N ILE A 885 -23.57 44.71 3.75
CA ILE A 885 -24.01 46.12 3.79
C ILE A 885 -23.05 47.14 3.13
N ALA A 886 -21.92 46.70 2.53
CA ALA A 886 -20.81 47.58 2.08
C ALA A 886 -20.55 47.66 0.55
#